data_AF-W4FHT1-F1
#
_entry.id   AF-W4FHT1-F1
#
_cell.length_a   1.000
_cell.length_b   1.000
_cell.length_c   1.000
_cell.angle_alpha   90.00
_cell.angle_beta   90.00
_cell.angle_gamma   90.00
#
_symmetry.space_group_name_H-M   'P 1'
#
loop_
_entity.id
_entity.type
_entity.pdbx_description
1 polymer ?
#
loop_
_entity_poly.entity_id
_entity_poly.type
_entity_poly.pdbx_seq_one_letter_code
_entity_poly.pdbx_strand_id
1 'polypeptide(L)'
;MATWCIGAPQQNGKCRPNVVTHPCTGRVLSNPSNTDNYALESAEFIVPWWGVVCDPSTFPVAVVELTLPHQGLTCVLESLNFTVFSNLVTLNLEGNAFTGPVPDWVGTMTSLEVLNVNGNQLSGPLPESIIDNVKLEELSLAQNQLTGPVPNMLKVLPVAVLDLFSNQLTGTLPVDVLRNPRLRYLDLSENDLFGLLPLSIHLPRIMYFDVSFNRLSGPLPPNLQLLGRDDTVPQSSSVLTLFDASNNLLESAIPGLIGKLERLSTFSVRNNSNIFGKVPPLPPSLLENFDPTTFDGPTHHLACPLPELGPSQTWGPVVCLCKGAKADPDTCAACAAGFVLGATSNICEGCPPGSSPQGDICSLCPEGTFANDIGSPACQPCPDGFTSSSGASACDPCPAGTSTSDEGTCLACPSGMFSPTEGSTCLPCPINTFSVNSGSIACTPCPYNAVADASSTQCTQCPPQTTVDFLGSGGCVPQPRPGAGYVGVDEIADCVAGTFNDRTFARCQPCARGSFSAEAGATNCSLCFLGSFANSTNASRCTDAPPGTFVATRGATRSNLCAPGYFNDVAGASRCVRCSNHTMAPRMGMSACVMAPPGFVLEIATWPSFLLTLYQHQSRFDALNVSKATEIVQEAWLFVAPEPVNAMVVSSFDNRLVASTDGQLFGGTTSASLYMVLDTTASTLDLLQYIPTYLVVLDMLLDEAAMLLNTDMTSTRLDVLKPLAVTVAVACDKGTYSNGSHCVECGVGTFAAGSGASKCQKCPRGSRASSTGNHKCTPCARDEYADSTATMCIECPTFSMDLTLVCPQAIGRLLWLLFYIFYYINLVWMSHLWLYSNPTRVPPLMESYRSNGGQTVNTAIVFPPPIPISAATLRNDTRMQTRDKSCMV
;
A
#
# COMPACT_ATOMS: atom_id res chain seq x y z
N MET A 1 -54.10 -48.06 -2.66
CA MET A 1 -55.20 -48.74 -1.94
C MET A 1 -55.06 -48.55 -0.43
N ALA A 2 -55.76 -47.58 0.14
CA ALA A 2 -56.50 -47.71 1.40
C ALA A 2 -57.30 -46.41 1.64
N THR A 3 -58.59 -46.41 1.29
CA THR A 3 -59.53 -45.34 1.69
C THR A 3 -59.99 -45.63 3.11
N TRP A 4 -59.81 -44.69 4.05
CA TRP A 4 -60.19 -44.86 5.45
C TRP A 4 -61.31 -43.89 5.86
N CYS A 5 -62.28 -44.45 6.57
CA CYS A 5 -63.36 -43.84 7.32
C CYS A 5 -63.58 -44.81 8.48
N ILE A 6 -63.75 -44.31 9.70
CA ILE A 6 -63.76 -45.19 10.87
C ILE A 6 -65.06 -44.97 11.65
N GLY A 7 -65.67 -46.08 12.05
CA GLY A 7 -67.01 -46.16 12.62
C GLY A 7 -67.31 -47.61 13.05
N ALA A 8 -68.39 -47.81 13.80
CA ALA A 8 -68.65 -49.03 14.56
C ALA A 8 -68.68 -50.33 13.70
N PRO A 9 -68.28 -51.48 14.26
CA PRO A 9 -67.91 -52.65 13.48
C PRO A 9 -69.13 -53.42 12.93
N GLN A 10 -69.41 -53.26 11.64
CA GLN A 10 -70.08 -54.29 10.84
C GLN A 10 -69.21 -54.70 9.64
N GLN A 11 -68.80 -55.96 9.69
CA GLN A 11 -68.06 -56.81 8.75
C GLN A 11 -67.39 -56.16 7.51
N ASN A 12 -66.08 -56.43 7.39
CA ASN A 12 -65.21 -56.23 6.21
C ASN A 12 -64.56 -54.85 5.97
N GLY A 13 -64.72 -53.88 6.89
CA GLY A 13 -63.71 -52.83 7.15
C GLY A 13 -63.16 -52.08 5.93
N LYS A 14 -64.02 -51.76 4.96
CA LYS A 14 -63.67 -51.04 3.73
C LYS A 14 -64.68 -49.95 3.47
N CYS A 15 -64.18 -48.77 3.10
CA CYS A 15 -64.99 -47.59 2.87
C CYS A 15 -65.61 -47.60 1.47
N ARG A 16 -66.70 -46.85 1.28
CA ARG A 16 -67.22 -46.55 -0.05
C ARG A 16 -66.17 -45.71 -0.80
N PRO A 17 -66.00 -45.88 -2.13
CA PRO A 17 -65.22 -44.96 -2.94
C PRO A 17 -65.72 -43.52 -2.78
N ASN A 18 -64.80 -42.55 -2.91
CA ASN A 18 -65.10 -41.12 -2.91
C ASN A 18 -65.71 -40.57 -1.60
N VAL A 19 -65.43 -41.18 -0.45
CA VAL A 19 -65.70 -40.60 0.88
C VAL A 19 -64.39 -40.03 1.44
N VAL A 20 -64.36 -38.73 1.70
CA VAL A 20 -63.21 -38.05 2.32
C VAL A 20 -63.47 -37.91 3.82
N THR A 21 -62.48 -38.21 4.66
CA THR A 21 -62.58 -38.01 6.11
C THR A 21 -61.47 -37.11 6.65
N HIS A 22 -61.74 -36.49 7.78
CA HIS A 22 -60.83 -35.62 8.49
C HIS A 22 -59.73 -36.44 9.20
N PRO A 23 -58.44 -36.21 8.95
CA PRO A 23 -57.36 -37.14 9.34
C PRO A 23 -57.20 -37.29 10.87
N CYS A 24 -57.62 -36.29 11.63
CA CYS A 24 -57.54 -36.27 13.10
C CYS A 24 -58.75 -36.89 13.84
N THR A 25 -59.89 -37.05 13.16
CA THR A 25 -61.18 -37.31 13.84
C THR A 25 -62.07 -38.32 13.13
N GLY A 26 -61.69 -38.79 11.93
CA GLY A 26 -62.50 -39.68 11.11
C GLY A 26 -63.80 -39.06 10.58
N ARG A 27 -64.12 -37.80 10.92
CA ARG A 27 -65.34 -37.11 10.50
C ARG A 27 -65.40 -37.02 8.97
N VAL A 28 -66.49 -37.50 8.37
CA VAL A 28 -66.72 -37.36 6.93
C VAL A 28 -66.79 -35.89 6.55
N LEU A 29 -65.92 -35.47 5.63
CA LEU A 29 -65.86 -34.14 5.03
C LEU A 29 -66.71 -34.05 3.76
N SER A 30 -66.80 -35.15 3.00
CA SER A 30 -67.70 -35.27 1.86
C SER A 30 -68.15 -36.71 1.61
N ASN A 31 -69.41 -36.87 1.20
CA ASN A 31 -70.02 -38.14 0.79
C ASN A 31 -71.01 -37.87 -0.36
N PRO A 32 -70.80 -38.41 -1.58
CA PRO A 32 -71.72 -38.22 -2.71
C PRO A 32 -73.08 -38.93 -2.57
N SER A 33 -73.21 -39.87 -1.63
CA SER A 33 -74.41 -40.71 -1.45
C SER A 33 -75.28 -40.24 -0.28
N ASN A 34 -76.25 -39.36 -0.59
CA ASN A 34 -77.21 -38.80 0.38
C ASN A 34 -78.47 -39.68 0.54
N THR A 35 -78.43 -40.65 1.46
CA THR A 35 -79.58 -41.20 2.19
C THR A 35 -79.07 -42.02 3.37
N ASP A 36 -79.05 -41.44 4.57
CA ASP A 36 -79.36 -42.06 5.88
C ASP A 36 -78.96 -41.07 6.99
N ASN A 37 -79.95 -40.53 7.70
CA ASN A 37 -79.80 -39.28 8.47
C ASN A 37 -79.65 -39.49 9.99
N TYR A 38 -79.16 -40.66 10.41
CA TYR A 38 -79.07 -41.07 11.82
C TYR A 38 -77.79 -41.88 12.09
N ALA A 39 -77.28 -41.79 13.33
CA ALA A 39 -76.12 -42.51 13.87
C ALA A 39 -74.71 -42.10 13.36
N LEU A 40 -74.36 -40.81 13.49
CA LEU A 40 -72.95 -40.34 13.45
C LEU A 40 -72.56 -39.38 14.61
N GLU A 41 -73.39 -39.22 15.64
CA GLU A 41 -73.10 -38.37 16.82
C GLU A 41 -72.26 -39.07 17.91
N SER A 42 -71.82 -40.31 17.69
CA SER A 42 -71.06 -41.12 18.64
C SER A 42 -69.75 -41.66 18.06
N ALA A 43 -69.00 -40.80 17.35
CA ALA A 43 -67.60 -41.04 17.07
C ALA A 43 -66.78 -40.62 18.31
N GLU A 44 -66.51 -41.56 19.22
CA GLU A 44 -65.43 -41.43 20.20
C GLU A 44 -64.11 -41.09 19.47
N PHE A 45 -63.17 -40.42 20.13
CA PHE A 45 -61.91 -39.97 19.49
C PHE A 45 -61.16 -41.15 18.85
N ILE A 46 -61.30 -41.28 17.52
CA ILE A 46 -60.67 -42.36 16.77
C ILE A 46 -59.24 -41.94 16.46
N VAL A 47 -58.31 -42.88 16.66
CA VAL A 47 -56.86 -42.67 16.47
C VAL A 47 -56.59 -41.94 15.15
N PRO A 48 -55.80 -40.84 15.17
CA PRO A 48 -55.39 -40.13 13.96
C PRO A 48 -54.78 -41.06 12.91
N TRP A 49 -54.78 -40.60 11.65
CA TRP A 49 -54.09 -41.31 10.58
C TRP A 49 -52.60 -41.55 10.93
N TRP A 50 -52.04 -42.67 10.48
CA TRP A 50 -50.64 -42.98 10.75
C TRP A 50 -49.72 -41.89 10.18
N GLY A 51 -48.80 -41.40 11.01
CA GLY A 51 -47.94 -40.27 10.68
C GLY A 51 -48.58 -38.89 10.84
N VAL A 52 -49.78 -38.77 11.43
CA VAL A 52 -50.46 -37.48 11.65
C VAL A 52 -50.67 -37.24 13.14
N VAL A 53 -50.21 -36.09 13.66
CA VAL A 53 -50.55 -35.63 15.03
C VAL A 53 -51.37 -34.35 14.95
N CYS A 54 -52.31 -34.22 15.87
CA CYS A 54 -53.36 -33.20 15.84
C CYS A 54 -53.59 -32.59 17.22
N ASP A 55 -53.95 -31.30 17.25
CA ASP A 55 -54.22 -30.57 18.49
C ASP A 55 -55.73 -30.61 18.83
N PRO A 56 -56.16 -31.38 19.85
CA PRO A 56 -57.57 -31.49 20.24
C PRO A 56 -58.11 -30.23 20.94
N SER A 57 -57.28 -29.23 21.26
CA SER A 57 -57.72 -27.95 21.83
C SER A 57 -58.24 -26.97 20.76
N THR A 58 -57.94 -27.23 19.48
CA THR A 58 -58.40 -26.41 18.35
C THR A 58 -59.76 -26.85 17.82
N PHE A 59 -60.54 -25.91 17.28
CA PHE A 59 -61.85 -26.19 16.66
C PHE A 59 -61.99 -25.48 15.31
N PRO A 60 -62.07 -26.21 14.17
CA PRO A 60 -61.91 -27.67 14.06
C PRO A 60 -60.53 -28.15 14.52
N VAL A 61 -60.45 -29.41 14.95
CA VAL A 61 -59.20 -30.07 15.36
C VAL A 61 -58.19 -29.98 14.22
N ALA A 62 -57.07 -29.30 14.43
CA ALA A 62 -56.06 -29.07 13.42
C ALA A 62 -55.03 -30.19 13.36
N VAL A 63 -54.53 -30.48 12.16
CA VAL A 63 -53.26 -31.20 11.98
C VAL A 63 -52.13 -30.26 12.36
N VAL A 64 -51.21 -30.71 13.22
CA VAL A 64 -50.03 -29.96 13.66
C VAL A 64 -48.71 -30.65 13.28
N GLU A 65 -48.72 -31.96 13.06
CA GLU A 65 -47.56 -32.72 12.57
C GLU A 65 -47.97 -33.68 11.45
N LEU A 66 -47.14 -33.76 10.42
CA LEU A 66 -47.18 -34.78 9.38
C LEU A 66 -45.79 -35.39 9.21
N THR A 67 -45.62 -36.63 9.67
CA THR A 67 -44.35 -37.36 9.75
C THR A 67 -44.48 -38.69 9.00
N LEU A 68 -43.96 -38.73 7.77
CA LEU A 68 -44.02 -39.89 6.85
C LEU A 68 -42.61 -40.34 6.36
N PRO A 69 -41.62 -40.54 7.25
CA PRO A 69 -40.27 -40.91 6.84
C PRO A 69 -40.20 -42.33 6.27
N HIS A 70 -39.28 -42.55 5.32
CA HIS A 70 -38.92 -43.84 4.72
C HIS A 70 -40.08 -44.67 4.12
N GLN A 71 -41.20 -44.04 3.78
CA GLN A 71 -42.34 -44.74 3.20
C GLN A 71 -42.13 -45.14 1.74
N GLY A 72 -41.15 -44.53 1.06
CA GLY A 72 -40.84 -44.74 -0.35
C GLY A 72 -41.92 -44.16 -1.28
N LEU A 73 -42.53 -43.05 -0.88
CA LEU A 73 -43.53 -42.31 -1.67
C LEU A 73 -42.88 -41.73 -2.93
N THR A 74 -43.58 -41.81 -4.07
CA THR A 74 -43.08 -41.35 -5.38
C THR A 74 -44.02 -40.32 -6.02
N CYS A 75 -43.61 -39.05 -6.07
CA CYS A 75 -44.32 -37.98 -6.80
C CYS A 75 -43.46 -36.71 -6.91
N VAL A 76 -44.01 -35.66 -7.53
CA VAL A 76 -43.44 -34.30 -7.54
C VAL A 76 -43.95 -33.56 -6.29
N LEU A 77 -43.05 -33.02 -5.46
CA LEU A 77 -43.45 -32.36 -4.20
C LEU A 77 -44.32 -31.12 -4.45
N GLU A 78 -44.02 -30.36 -5.50
CA GLU A 78 -44.80 -29.21 -5.99
C GLU A 78 -46.27 -29.53 -6.29
N SER A 79 -46.58 -30.78 -6.66
CA SER A 79 -47.96 -31.23 -6.94
C SER A 79 -48.80 -31.53 -5.69
N LEU A 80 -48.17 -31.59 -4.51
CA LEU A 80 -48.86 -31.74 -3.24
C LEU A 80 -49.15 -30.37 -2.63
N ASN A 81 -50.38 -30.15 -2.15
CA ASN A 81 -50.76 -28.90 -1.51
C ASN A 81 -50.97 -29.09 0.00
N PHE A 82 -49.97 -28.69 0.80
CA PHE A 82 -50.04 -28.72 2.26
C PHE A 82 -50.58 -27.43 2.89
N THR A 83 -50.87 -26.37 2.12
CA THR A 83 -51.43 -25.10 2.67
C THR A 83 -52.84 -25.26 3.25
N VAL A 84 -53.50 -26.41 2.99
CA VAL A 84 -54.75 -26.82 3.63
C VAL A 84 -54.57 -27.01 5.14
N PHE A 85 -53.35 -27.33 5.59
CA PHE A 85 -52.98 -27.48 7.00
C PHE A 85 -52.32 -26.19 7.53
N SER A 86 -53.10 -25.11 7.65
CA SER A 86 -52.61 -23.77 8.06
C SER A 86 -51.89 -23.73 9.42
N ASN A 87 -52.13 -24.74 10.26
CA ASN A 87 -51.58 -24.86 11.61
C ASN A 87 -50.48 -25.95 11.70
N LEU A 88 -49.99 -26.47 10.56
CA LEU A 88 -48.91 -27.44 10.55
C LEU A 88 -47.63 -26.80 11.12
N VAL A 89 -47.09 -27.43 12.16
CA VAL A 89 -45.87 -27.06 12.87
C VAL A 89 -44.69 -27.89 12.35
N THR A 90 -44.92 -29.19 12.10
CA THR A 90 -43.87 -30.12 11.66
C THR A 90 -44.28 -30.83 10.37
N LEU A 91 -43.41 -30.79 9.35
CA LEU A 91 -43.49 -31.58 8.14
C LEU A 91 -42.21 -32.41 7.96
N ASN A 92 -42.28 -33.72 8.21
CA ASN A 92 -41.20 -34.66 7.94
C ASN A 92 -41.61 -35.62 6.80
N LEU A 93 -40.87 -35.57 5.69
CA LEU A 93 -41.01 -36.42 4.50
C LEU A 93 -39.68 -37.13 4.14
N GLU A 94 -38.83 -37.35 5.13
CA GLU A 94 -37.45 -37.86 4.99
C GLU A 94 -37.35 -39.22 4.27
N GLY A 95 -36.31 -39.41 3.46
CA GLY A 95 -35.93 -40.71 2.90
C GLY A 95 -36.97 -41.33 1.98
N ASN A 96 -37.66 -40.50 1.18
CA ASN A 96 -38.66 -40.91 0.20
C ASN A 96 -38.10 -40.75 -1.24
N ALA A 97 -38.97 -40.63 -2.24
CA ALA A 97 -38.60 -40.33 -3.62
C ALA A 97 -39.45 -39.18 -4.17
N PHE A 98 -39.53 -38.10 -3.41
CA PHE A 98 -40.10 -36.82 -3.85
C PHE A 98 -39.16 -36.15 -4.85
N THR A 99 -39.72 -35.57 -5.92
CA THR A 99 -39.00 -34.96 -7.05
C THR A 99 -39.47 -33.54 -7.34
N GLY A 100 -38.74 -32.80 -8.18
CA GLY A 100 -39.06 -31.42 -8.55
C GLY A 100 -38.54 -30.39 -7.53
N PRO A 101 -38.96 -29.12 -7.62
CA PRO A 101 -38.45 -28.06 -6.74
C PRO A 101 -38.98 -28.19 -5.30
N VAL A 102 -38.27 -27.54 -4.37
CA VAL A 102 -38.85 -27.14 -3.08
C VAL A 102 -39.92 -26.08 -3.38
N PRO A 103 -41.21 -26.30 -3.08
CA PRO A 103 -42.26 -25.46 -3.67
C PRO A 103 -42.44 -24.12 -2.96
N ASP A 104 -42.81 -23.08 -3.72
CA ASP A 104 -43.07 -21.72 -3.19
C ASP A 104 -44.13 -21.70 -2.08
N TRP A 105 -45.04 -22.69 -2.05
CA TRP A 105 -46.07 -22.78 -1.01
C TRP A 105 -45.50 -22.99 0.40
N VAL A 106 -44.24 -23.45 0.53
CA VAL A 106 -43.56 -23.56 1.83
C VAL A 106 -43.61 -22.22 2.57
N GLY A 107 -43.28 -21.11 1.89
CA GLY A 107 -43.35 -19.74 2.45
C GLY A 107 -44.72 -19.34 3.01
N THR A 108 -45.80 -19.90 2.47
CA THR A 108 -47.17 -19.61 2.95
C THR A 108 -47.52 -20.33 4.26
N MET A 109 -46.73 -21.32 4.67
CA MET A 109 -46.94 -22.10 5.89
C MET A 109 -46.31 -21.39 7.10
N THR A 110 -46.85 -20.22 7.46
CA THR A 110 -46.32 -19.36 8.54
C THR A 110 -46.38 -19.97 9.94
N SER A 111 -47.06 -21.11 10.11
CA SER A 111 -47.10 -21.89 11.35
C SER A 111 -45.94 -22.89 11.48
N LEU A 112 -45.21 -23.15 10.40
CA LEU A 112 -44.21 -24.22 10.30
C LEU A 112 -42.94 -23.86 11.10
N GLU A 113 -42.56 -24.75 12.00
CA GLU A 113 -41.37 -24.67 12.87
C GLU A 113 -40.31 -25.70 12.44
N VAL A 114 -40.71 -26.84 11.84
CA VAL A 114 -39.81 -27.89 11.32
C VAL A 114 -40.19 -28.30 9.89
N LEU A 115 -39.24 -28.20 8.96
CA LEU A 115 -39.32 -28.80 7.62
C LEU A 115 -38.13 -29.75 7.41
N ASN A 116 -38.39 -31.06 7.40
CA ASN A 116 -37.41 -32.08 7.03
C ASN A 116 -37.88 -32.83 5.79
N VAL A 117 -37.09 -32.73 4.71
CA VAL A 117 -37.28 -33.51 3.47
C VAL A 117 -35.95 -34.15 3.03
N ASN A 118 -35.06 -34.45 3.97
CA ASN A 118 -33.75 -35.06 3.74
C ASN A 118 -33.86 -36.36 2.92
N GLY A 119 -32.84 -36.69 2.12
CA GLY A 119 -32.76 -37.97 1.40
C GLY A 119 -33.87 -38.16 0.36
N ASN A 120 -34.05 -37.19 -0.53
CA ASN A 120 -35.05 -37.20 -1.59
C ASN A 120 -34.40 -36.91 -2.97
N GLN A 121 -35.19 -36.54 -3.96
CA GLN A 121 -34.73 -36.22 -5.33
C GLN A 121 -35.20 -34.82 -5.75
N LEU A 122 -35.25 -33.88 -4.78
CA LEU A 122 -35.63 -32.50 -5.03
C LEU A 122 -34.51 -31.75 -5.77
N SER A 123 -34.87 -30.85 -6.67
CA SER A 123 -33.95 -30.29 -7.66
C SER A 123 -34.27 -28.84 -8.00
N GLY A 124 -33.25 -28.03 -8.31
CA GLY A 124 -33.40 -26.60 -8.57
C GLY A 124 -33.02 -25.73 -7.36
N PRO A 125 -33.28 -24.41 -7.38
CA PRO A 125 -32.90 -23.51 -6.31
C PRO A 125 -33.82 -23.61 -5.08
N LEU A 126 -33.30 -23.14 -3.95
CA LEU A 126 -34.09 -22.79 -2.78
C LEU A 126 -35.05 -21.62 -3.15
N PRO A 127 -36.37 -21.74 -2.93
CA PRO A 127 -37.32 -20.68 -3.27
C PRO A 127 -37.14 -19.47 -2.36
N GLU A 128 -37.23 -18.25 -2.92
CA GLU A 128 -37.07 -17.02 -2.13
C GLU A 128 -38.17 -16.84 -1.08
N SER A 129 -39.37 -17.39 -1.31
CA SER A 129 -40.50 -17.32 -0.37
C SER A 129 -40.25 -18.02 0.98
N ILE A 130 -39.21 -18.85 1.10
CA ILE A 130 -38.85 -19.48 2.38
C ILE A 130 -38.52 -18.45 3.47
N ILE A 131 -38.21 -17.20 3.10
CA ILE A 131 -38.06 -16.05 4.00
C ILE A 131 -39.33 -15.74 4.80
N ASP A 132 -40.51 -16.07 4.28
CA ASP A 132 -41.81 -15.75 4.88
C ASP A 132 -42.19 -16.70 6.04
N ASN A 133 -41.44 -17.80 6.23
CA ASN A 133 -41.62 -18.72 7.36
C ASN A 133 -41.04 -18.13 8.66
N VAL A 134 -41.69 -17.09 9.19
CA VAL A 134 -41.34 -16.35 10.43
C VAL A 134 -41.28 -17.17 11.73
N LYS A 135 -41.39 -18.49 11.63
CA LYS A 135 -41.34 -19.48 12.71
C LYS A 135 -40.33 -20.62 12.51
N LEU A 136 -39.79 -20.80 11.31
CA LEU A 136 -39.00 -21.99 10.96
C LEU A 136 -37.72 -22.08 11.79
N GLU A 137 -37.65 -23.05 12.71
CA GLU A 137 -36.47 -23.31 13.54
C GLU A 137 -35.59 -24.42 12.96
N GLU A 138 -36.15 -25.37 12.21
CA GLU A 138 -35.41 -26.40 11.46
C GLU A 138 -35.76 -26.40 9.96
N LEU A 139 -34.72 -26.35 9.13
CA LEU A 139 -34.77 -26.53 7.68
C LEU A 139 -33.74 -27.58 7.26
N SER A 140 -34.23 -28.79 7.01
CA SER A 140 -33.43 -29.97 6.67
C SER A 140 -33.76 -30.41 5.23
N LEU A 141 -32.78 -30.23 4.33
CA LEU A 141 -32.86 -30.40 2.88
C LEU A 141 -31.69 -31.21 2.30
N ALA A 142 -30.90 -31.88 3.14
CA ALA A 142 -29.72 -32.65 2.75
C ALA A 142 -30.03 -33.86 1.86
N GLN A 143 -29.00 -34.35 1.17
CA GLN A 143 -29.06 -35.51 0.27
C GLN A 143 -30.17 -35.35 -0.79
N ASN A 144 -30.08 -34.26 -1.53
CA ASN A 144 -30.97 -33.90 -2.64
C ASN A 144 -30.13 -33.45 -3.86
N GLN A 145 -30.76 -32.80 -4.84
CA GLN A 145 -30.14 -32.32 -6.08
C GLN A 145 -30.35 -30.80 -6.23
N LEU A 146 -30.34 -30.07 -5.11
CA LEU A 146 -30.55 -28.62 -5.09
C LEU A 146 -29.35 -27.88 -5.70
N THR A 147 -29.61 -26.80 -6.43
CA THR A 147 -28.63 -26.10 -7.28
C THR A 147 -28.68 -24.60 -7.11
N GLY A 148 -27.62 -23.89 -7.51
CA GLY A 148 -27.55 -22.42 -7.40
C GLY A 148 -27.05 -21.96 -6.02
N PRO A 149 -27.18 -20.66 -5.69
CA PRO A 149 -26.61 -20.10 -4.47
C PRO A 149 -27.47 -20.31 -3.24
N VAL A 150 -26.81 -20.43 -2.07
CA VAL A 150 -27.44 -20.26 -0.75
C VAL A 150 -28.00 -18.82 -0.68
N PRO A 151 -29.31 -18.60 -0.48
CA PRO A 151 -29.88 -17.26 -0.51
C PRO A 151 -29.36 -16.36 0.62
N ASN A 152 -29.03 -15.10 0.28
CA ASN A 152 -28.61 -14.08 1.26
C ASN A 152 -29.63 -13.83 2.40
N MET A 153 -30.90 -14.19 2.17
CA MET A 153 -32.04 -13.81 3.00
C MET A 153 -32.21 -14.67 4.27
N LEU A 154 -31.51 -15.79 4.41
CA LEU A 154 -31.57 -16.71 5.55
C LEU A 154 -31.12 -16.09 6.91
N LYS A 155 -30.63 -14.85 6.92
CA LYS A 155 -30.27 -14.07 8.12
C LYS A 155 -31.46 -13.65 8.98
N VAL A 156 -32.61 -13.35 8.37
CA VAL A 156 -33.81 -12.88 9.08
C VAL A 156 -34.72 -14.03 9.51
N LEU A 157 -34.48 -15.25 8.99
CA LEU A 157 -35.21 -16.43 9.42
C LEU A 157 -34.78 -16.88 10.82
N PRO A 158 -35.72 -17.41 11.64
CA PRO A 158 -35.45 -17.86 12.99
C PRO A 158 -34.72 -19.22 13.08
N VAL A 159 -34.20 -19.73 11.96
CA VAL A 159 -33.61 -21.06 11.84
C VAL A 159 -32.46 -21.27 12.84
N ALA A 160 -32.61 -22.32 13.66
CA ALA A 160 -31.60 -22.86 14.56
C ALA A 160 -30.85 -24.05 13.94
N VAL A 161 -31.49 -24.80 13.02
CA VAL A 161 -30.89 -25.95 12.32
C VAL A 161 -31.04 -25.76 10.82
N LEU A 162 -29.92 -25.55 10.11
CA LEU A 162 -29.87 -25.52 8.65
C LEU A 162 -28.99 -26.66 8.17
N ASP A 163 -29.62 -27.65 7.51
CA ASP A 163 -28.95 -28.82 6.95
C ASP A 163 -29.16 -28.87 5.42
N LEU A 164 -28.06 -28.68 4.68
CA LEU A 164 -28.00 -28.67 3.22
C LEU A 164 -26.89 -29.60 2.68
N PHE A 165 -26.37 -30.50 3.53
CA PHE A 165 -25.35 -31.50 3.22
C PHE A 165 -25.64 -32.27 1.92
N SER A 166 -24.60 -32.55 1.13
CA SER A 166 -24.66 -33.42 -0.07
C SER A 166 -25.72 -32.95 -1.08
N ASN A 167 -25.43 -31.82 -1.72
CA ASN A 167 -26.25 -31.16 -2.74
C ASN A 167 -25.34 -30.61 -3.88
N GLN A 168 -25.88 -29.78 -4.78
CA GLN A 168 -25.18 -29.17 -5.91
C GLN A 168 -25.20 -27.63 -5.80
N LEU A 169 -25.14 -27.09 -4.57
CA LEU A 169 -25.14 -25.66 -4.32
C LEU A 169 -23.80 -25.04 -4.75
N THR A 170 -23.85 -23.79 -5.21
CA THR A 170 -22.73 -23.13 -5.91
C THR A 170 -22.61 -21.66 -5.51
N GLY A 171 -21.47 -21.03 -5.79
CA GLY A 171 -21.25 -19.62 -5.47
C GLY A 171 -20.64 -19.40 -4.08
N THR A 172 -20.63 -18.16 -3.64
CA THR A 172 -19.97 -17.74 -2.39
C THR A 172 -20.85 -17.92 -1.16
N LEU A 173 -20.28 -18.33 -0.04
CA LEU A 173 -20.95 -18.30 1.27
C LEU A 173 -21.49 -16.89 1.58
N PRO A 174 -22.82 -16.72 1.74
CA PRO A 174 -23.38 -15.40 1.99
C PRO A 174 -23.06 -14.93 3.41
N VAL A 175 -22.42 -13.77 3.53
CA VAL A 175 -22.01 -13.15 4.81
C VAL A 175 -23.18 -13.00 5.80
N ASP A 176 -24.40 -12.90 5.28
CA ASP A 176 -25.61 -12.74 6.07
C ASP A 176 -26.10 -14.06 6.72
N VAL A 177 -25.92 -15.24 6.10
CA VAL A 177 -26.10 -16.55 6.79
C VAL A 177 -25.14 -16.64 7.97
N LEU A 178 -23.87 -16.27 7.72
CA LEU A 178 -22.78 -16.26 8.69
C LEU A 178 -22.91 -15.17 9.78
N ARG A 179 -24.11 -14.56 9.88
CA ARG A 179 -24.55 -13.57 10.87
C ARG A 179 -25.94 -13.86 11.45
N ASN A 180 -26.50 -15.06 11.24
CA ASN A 180 -27.77 -15.44 11.84
C ASN A 180 -27.63 -15.59 13.39
N PRO A 181 -28.46 -14.92 14.20
CA PRO A 181 -28.32 -14.89 15.66
C PRO A 181 -28.92 -16.10 16.39
N ARG A 182 -29.63 -16.99 15.70
CA ARG A 182 -30.27 -18.19 16.28
C ARG A 182 -29.57 -19.51 15.92
N LEU A 183 -28.87 -19.54 14.79
CA LEU A 183 -28.24 -20.74 14.22
C LEU A 183 -27.36 -21.49 15.24
N ARG A 184 -27.66 -22.79 15.42
CA ARG A 184 -26.98 -23.76 16.29
C ARG A 184 -26.31 -24.88 15.49
N TYR A 185 -26.96 -25.33 14.41
CA TYR A 185 -26.43 -26.33 13.50
C TYR A 185 -26.41 -25.74 12.09
N LEU A 186 -25.26 -25.81 11.44
CA LEU A 186 -25.05 -25.45 10.04
C LEU A 186 -24.23 -26.55 9.37
N ASP A 187 -24.82 -27.22 8.39
CA ASP A 187 -24.12 -28.12 7.49
C ASP A 187 -24.31 -27.68 6.03
N LEU A 188 -23.19 -27.37 5.39
CA LEU A 188 -23.07 -27.00 3.97
C LEU A 188 -22.06 -27.92 3.26
N SER A 189 -21.71 -29.05 3.86
CA SER A 189 -20.68 -29.95 3.35
C SER A 189 -21.13 -30.74 2.10
N GLU A 190 -20.17 -31.29 1.35
CA GLU A 190 -20.40 -31.94 0.04
C GLU A 190 -21.23 -31.06 -0.93
N ASN A 191 -20.68 -29.91 -1.30
CA ASN A 191 -21.28 -28.96 -2.25
C ASN A 191 -20.19 -28.30 -3.14
N ASP A 192 -20.60 -27.46 -4.10
CA ASP A 192 -19.72 -26.74 -5.03
C ASP A 192 -19.56 -25.23 -4.65
N LEU A 193 -19.62 -24.90 -3.36
CA LEU A 193 -19.42 -23.53 -2.86
C LEU A 193 -17.95 -23.10 -3.01
N PHE A 194 -17.71 -21.85 -3.39
CA PHE A 194 -16.37 -21.36 -3.73
C PHE A 194 -16.09 -19.93 -3.26
N GLY A 195 -14.81 -19.54 -3.29
CA GLY A 195 -14.34 -18.21 -2.88
C GLY A 195 -14.00 -18.13 -1.40
N LEU A 196 -13.88 -16.92 -0.87
CA LEU A 196 -13.35 -16.71 0.47
C LEU A 196 -14.34 -17.12 1.58
N LEU A 197 -13.84 -17.84 2.58
CA LEU A 197 -14.52 -17.97 3.88
C LEU A 197 -14.49 -16.60 4.59
N PRO A 198 -15.61 -15.91 4.83
CA PRO A 198 -15.58 -14.50 5.25
C PRO A 198 -14.94 -14.28 6.63
N LEU A 199 -13.94 -13.41 6.71
CA LEU A 199 -13.19 -13.11 7.96
C LEU A 199 -14.03 -12.57 9.13
N SER A 200 -15.30 -12.23 8.90
CA SER A 200 -16.21 -11.62 9.87
C SER A 200 -17.49 -12.44 10.07
N ILE A 201 -17.33 -13.76 10.23
CA ILE A 201 -18.37 -14.67 10.77
C ILE A 201 -18.72 -14.21 12.19
N HIS A 202 -20.01 -14.13 12.50
CA HIS A 202 -20.52 -13.90 13.84
C HIS A 202 -21.80 -14.73 14.04
N LEU A 203 -21.62 -15.93 14.58
CA LEU A 203 -22.71 -16.85 14.89
C LEU A 203 -22.73 -17.09 16.41
N PRO A 204 -23.51 -16.33 17.19
CA PRO A 204 -23.39 -16.31 18.66
C PRO A 204 -23.91 -17.58 19.35
N ARG A 205 -24.49 -18.52 18.60
CA ARG A 205 -25.12 -19.75 19.14
C ARG A 205 -24.71 -21.03 18.42
N ILE A 206 -23.77 -20.97 17.47
CA ILE A 206 -23.39 -22.12 16.66
C ILE A 206 -22.65 -23.18 17.51
N MET A 207 -23.14 -24.41 17.43
CA MET A 207 -22.60 -25.61 18.07
C MET A 207 -21.94 -26.53 17.04
N TYR A 208 -22.51 -26.62 15.84
CA TYR A 208 -22.03 -27.46 14.74
C TYR A 208 -21.87 -26.61 13.50
N PHE A 209 -20.69 -26.61 12.90
CA PHE A 209 -20.34 -25.86 11.69
C PHE A 209 -19.52 -26.76 10.76
N ASP A 210 -20.15 -27.26 9.70
CA ASP A 210 -19.46 -28.03 8.65
C ASP A 210 -19.58 -27.33 7.29
N VAL A 211 -18.43 -27.08 6.66
CA VAL A 211 -18.28 -26.55 5.29
C VAL A 211 -17.26 -27.38 4.50
N SER A 212 -17.03 -28.63 4.91
CA SER A 212 -16.06 -29.53 4.29
C SER A 212 -16.48 -29.98 2.88
N PHE A 213 -15.55 -30.54 2.11
CA PHE A 213 -15.80 -31.02 0.74
C PHE A 213 -16.46 -29.95 -0.15
N ASN A 214 -15.81 -28.79 -0.24
CA ASN A 214 -16.21 -27.63 -1.04
C ASN A 214 -14.97 -27.04 -1.74
N ARG A 215 -15.09 -25.84 -2.35
CA ARG A 215 -14.01 -25.14 -3.08
C ARG A 215 -13.67 -23.78 -2.44
N LEU A 216 -13.86 -23.65 -1.13
CA LEU A 216 -13.58 -22.43 -0.36
C LEU A 216 -12.07 -22.20 -0.27
N SER A 217 -11.63 -20.94 -0.30
CA SER A 217 -10.22 -20.58 -0.41
C SER A 217 -9.80 -19.42 0.50
N GLY A 218 -8.48 -19.23 0.62
CA GLY A 218 -7.88 -18.18 1.45
C GLY A 218 -7.83 -18.52 2.94
N PRO A 219 -7.67 -17.52 3.83
CA PRO A 219 -7.40 -17.72 5.24
C PRO A 219 -8.62 -18.16 6.07
N LEU A 220 -8.35 -18.87 7.17
CA LEU A 220 -9.34 -19.11 8.22
C LEU A 220 -9.66 -17.80 8.97
N PRO A 221 -10.89 -17.62 9.48
CA PRO A 221 -11.22 -16.44 10.29
C PRO A 221 -10.30 -16.32 11.52
N PRO A 222 -9.64 -15.17 11.76
CA PRO A 222 -8.74 -15.00 12.91
C PRO A 222 -9.48 -15.00 14.27
N ASN A 223 -10.82 -15.03 14.25
CA ASN A 223 -11.68 -14.95 15.42
C ASN A 223 -12.58 -16.19 15.62
N LEU A 224 -12.15 -17.39 15.17
CA LEU A 224 -12.90 -18.64 15.39
C LEU A 224 -13.30 -18.86 16.87
N GLN A 225 -12.50 -18.38 17.83
CA GLN A 225 -12.81 -18.42 19.27
C GLN A 225 -14.05 -17.62 19.71
N LEU A 226 -14.67 -16.84 18.81
CA LEU A 226 -15.92 -16.09 19.05
C LEU A 226 -17.16 -16.79 18.48
N LEU A 227 -17.00 -17.87 17.71
CA LEU A 227 -18.15 -18.68 17.27
C LEU A 227 -18.80 -19.37 18.46
N GLY A 228 -20.13 -19.43 18.48
CA GLY A 228 -20.90 -20.01 19.58
C GLY A 228 -20.90 -19.17 20.85
N ARG A 229 -20.50 -17.90 20.80
CA ARG A 229 -20.42 -17.01 21.96
C ARG A 229 -21.63 -16.08 22.06
N ASP A 230 -22.38 -16.15 23.16
CA ASP A 230 -23.51 -15.23 23.37
C ASP A 230 -23.00 -13.87 23.88
N ASP A 231 -22.95 -12.88 22.97
CA ASP A 231 -22.51 -11.50 23.23
C ASP A 231 -23.40 -10.74 24.24
N THR A 232 -24.60 -11.25 24.56
CA THR A 232 -25.45 -10.63 25.60
C THR A 232 -24.99 -10.93 27.03
N VAL A 233 -24.08 -11.90 27.20
CA VAL A 233 -23.56 -12.34 28.50
C VAL A 233 -22.05 -12.04 28.57
N PRO A 234 -21.63 -11.06 29.40
CA PRO A 234 -20.20 -10.77 29.60
C PRO A 234 -19.44 -12.01 30.06
N GLN A 235 -18.31 -12.28 29.41
CA GLN A 235 -17.46 -13.47 29.63
C GLN A 235 -18.14 -14.83 29.34
N SER A 236 -19.19 -14.89 28.53
CA SER A 236 -19.69 -16.15 27.96
C SER A 236 -18.57 -17.01 27.35
N SER A 237 -18.61 -18.32 27.56
CA SER A 237 -17.80 -19.29 26.83
C SER A 237 -18.51 -19.72 25.55
N SER A 238 -17.76 -20.33 24.62
CA SER A 238 -18.31 -20.81 23.35
C SER A 238 -19.14 -22.09 23.53
N VAL A 239 -20.26 -22.18 22.83
CA VAL A 239 -21.06 -23.42 22.69
C VAL A 239 -20.62 -24.33 21.53
N LEU A 240 -19.58 -23.94 20.77
CA LEU A 240 -19.09 -24.68 19.61
C LEU A 240 -18.52 -26.06 20.00
N THR A 241 -19.09 -27.12 19.42
CA THR A 241 -18.69 -28.52 19.60
C THR A 241 -18.00 -29.10 18.36
N LEU A 242 -18.40 -28.72 17.14
CA LEU A 242 -17.79 -29.18 15.89
C LEU A 242 -17.49 -28.02 14.93
N PHE A 243 -16.28 -28.02 14.37
CA PHE A 243 -15.88 -27.19 13.23
C PHE A 243 -15.10 -28.04 12.21
N ASP A 244 -15.65 -28.27 11.03
CA ASP A 244 -14.94 -28.90 9.90
C ASP A 244 -14.93 -27.97 8.68
N ALA A 245 -13.73 -27.72 8.16
CA ALA A 245 -13.48 -26.98 6.92
C ALA A 245 -12.43 -27.72 6.04
N SER A 246 -12.38 -29.04 6.17
CA SER A 246 -11.49 -29.93 5.42
C SER A 246 -11.88 -30.08 3.95
N ASN A 247 -10.99 -30.64 3.14
CA ASN A 247 -11.26 -30.95 1.73
C ASN A 247 -11.73 -29.69 0.97
N ASN A 248 -10.93 -28.63 1.06
CA ASN A 248 -11.15 -27.30 0.50
C ASN A 248 -9.81 -26.73 -0.05
N LEU A 249 -9.76 -25.44 -0.39
CA LEU A 249 -8.59 -24.76 -0.98
C LEU A 249 -8.01 -23.68 -0.04
N LEU A 250 -8.10 -23.86 1.28
CA LEU A 250 -7.69 -22.86 2.28
C LEU A 250 -6.17 -22.75 2.42
N GLU A 251 -5.71 -21.53 2.69
CA GLU A 251 -4.30 -21.17 2.89
C GLU A 251 -4.17 -20.28 4.14
N SER A 252 -3.70 -20.83 5.26
CA SER A 252 -3.78 -20.16 6.57
C SER A 252 -2.82 -20.74 7.61
N ALA A 253 -2.37 -19.88 8.52
CA ALA A 253 -1.93 -20.35 9.84
C ALA A 253 -3.14 -20.87 10.65
N ILE A 254 -2.93 -21.88 11.50
CA ILE A 254 -3.94 -22.37 12.46
C ILE A 254 -4.20 -21.29 13.52
N PRO A 255 -5.45 -20.82 13.74
CA PRO A 255 -5.73 -19.78 14.73
C PRO A 255 -5.43 -20.21 16.17
N GLY A 256 -4.35 -19.67 16.75
CA GLY A 256 -3.82 -20.06 18.07
C GLY A 256 -4.74 -19.86 19.28
N LEU A 257 -5.95 -19.33 19.09
CA LEU A 257 -6.98 -19.15 20.12
C LEU A 257 -8.04 -20.26 20.15
N ILE A 258 -7.97 -21.26 19.25
CA ILE A 258 -8.87 -22.44 19.26
C ILE A 258 -8.89 -23.15 20.62
N GLY A 259 -7.78 -23.13 21.37
CA GLY A 259 -7.69 -23.67 22.74
C GLY A 259 -8.64 -23.05 23.78
N LYS A 260 -9.32 -21.94 23.46
CA LYS A 260 -10.35 -21.31 24.32
C LYS A 260 -11.76 -21.86 24.07
N LEU A 261 -11.94 -22.75 23.09
CA LEU A 261 -13.22 -23.37 22.76
C LEU A 261 -13.46 -24.60 23.64
N GLU A 262 -13.71 -24.39 24.95
CA GLU A 262 -13.76 -25.44 25.98
C GLU A 262 -14.62 -26.68 25.64
N ARG A 263 -15.64 -26.51 24.80
CA ARG A 263 -16.61 -27.55 24.43
C ARG A 263 -16.34 -28.21 23.07
N LEU A 264 -15.32 -27.76 22.33
CA LEU A 264 -14.98 -28.29 21.02
C LEU A 264 -14.56 -29.75 21.18
N SER A 265 -15.30 -30.67 20.57
CA SER A 265 -15.00 -32.10 20.51
C SER A 265 -14.43 -32.52 19.15
N THR A 266 -14.64 -31.69 18.12
CA THR A 266 -14.20 -31.96 16.75
C THR A 266 -13.71 -30.68 16.09
N PHE A 267 -12.48 -30.70 15.60
CA PHE A 267 -11.89 -29.67 14.75
C PHE A 267 -11.25 -30.36 13.55
N SER A 268 -11.39 -29.83 12.34
CA SER A 268 -10.87 -30.48 11.13
C SER A 268 -10.59 -29.47 10.02
N VAL A 269 -9.35 -29.49 9.52
CA VAL A 269 -8.86 -28.64 8.41
C VAL A 269 -7.96 -29.40 7.43
N ARG A 270 -7.92 -30.74 7.54
CA ARG A 270 -7.20 -31.67 6.65
C ARG A 270 -7.51 -31.46 5.17
N ASN A 271 -6.62 -31.89 4.30
CA ASN A 271 -6.73 -31.81 2.85
C ASN A 271 -7.12 -30.41 2.34
N ASN A 272 -6.32 -29.41 2.73
CA ASN A 272 -6.39 -28.02 2.24
C ASN A 272 -5.05 -27.63 1.58
N SER A 273 -5.05 -26.53 0.82
CA SER A 273 -3.91 -26.08 0.00
C SER A 273 -2.64 -25.81 0.80
N ASN A 274 -2.72 -25.06 1.90
CA ASN A 274 -1.55 -24.69 2.70
C ASN A 274 -1.94 -24.32 4.15
N ILE A 275 -2.01 -25.30 5.05
CA ILE A 275 -2.26 -25.07 6.49
C ILE A 275 -0.96 -25.24 7.27
N PHE A 276 -0.61 -24.26 8.11
CA PHE A 276 0.68 -24.19 8.80
C PHE A 276 0.60 -23.57 10.21
N GLY A 277 1.73 -23.49 10.91
CA GLY A 277 1.85 -22.92 12.25
C GLY A 277 1.62 -23.91 13.39
N LYS A 278 1.75 -23.43 14.62
CA LYS A 278 1.67 -24.23 15.86
C LYS A 278 0.23 -24.66 16.16
N VAL A 279 0.03 -25.94 16.47
CA VAL A 279 -1.21 -26.44 17.04
C VAL A 279 -1.37 -25.84 18.46
N PRO A 280 -2.44 -25.08 18.75
CA PRO A 280 -2.66 -24.51 20.08
C PRO A 280 -2.98 -25.60 21.10
N PRO A 281 -2.82 -25.34 22.43
CA PRO A 281 -3.24 -26.28 23.46
C PRO A 281 -4.74 -26.60 23.28
N LEU A 282 -5.05 -27.85 22.96
CA LEU A 282 -6.40 -28.26 22.59
C LEU A 282 -7.29 -28.35 23.85
N PRO A 283 -8.59 -27.99 23.74
CA PRO A 283 -9.53 -28.12 24.85
C PRO A 283 -9.71 -29.59 25.24
N PRO A 284 -10.01 -29.91 26.52
CA PRO A 284 -10.09 -31.30 27.00
C PRO A 284 -11.05 -32.19 26.18
N SER A 285 -12.20 -31.66 25.75
CA SER A 285 -13.18 -32.40 24.94
C SER A 285 -12.68 -32.79 23.55
N LEU A 286 -11.70 -32.07 22.99
CA LEU A 286 -11.05 -32.43 21.72
C LEU A 286 -9.95 -33.48 21.93
N LEU A 287 -9.25 -33.44 23.07
CA LEU A 287 -8.21 -34.41 23.42
C LEU A 287 -8.76 -35.85 23.62
N GLU A 288 -10.01 -35.99 24.04
CA GLU A 288 -10.68 -37.31 24.18
C GLU A 288 -10.91 -38.02 22.82
N ASN A 289 -10.98 -37.27 21.72
CA ASN A 289 -11.32 -37.79 20.38
C ASN A 289 -10.31 -37.35 19.30
N PHE A 290 -9.07 -37.03 19.69
CA PHE A 290 -8.10 -36.39 18.79
C PHE A 290 -7.50 -37.36 17.76
N ASP A 291 -7.92 -37.24 16.50
CA ASP A 291 -7.27 -37.86 15.33
C ASP A 291 -6.11 -36.97 14.85
N PRO A 292 -4.85 -37.44 14.81
CA PRO A 292 -3.72 -36.64 14.31
C PRO A 292 -3.84 -36.19 12.85
N THR A 293 -4.57 -36.93 12.02
CA THR A 293 -4.76 -36.63 10.59
C THR A 293 -5.66 -35.41 10.34
N THR A 294 -6.27 -34.88 11.41
CA THR A 294 -7.00 -33.59 11.48
C THR A 294 -6.31 -32.42 10.78
N PHE A 295 -4.97 -32.42 10.74
CA PHE A 295 -4.14 -31.37 10.15
C PHE A 295 -3.35 -31.81 8.90
N ASP A 296 -3.53 -33.04 8.40
CA ASP A 296 -2.76 -33.54 7.25
C ASP A 296 -3.20 -32.90 5.93
N GLY A 297 -2.25 -32.32 5.20
CA GLY A 297 -2.42 -31.88 3.80
C GLY A 297 -2.12 -33.00 2.79
N PRO A 298 -2.50 -32.83 1.51
CA PRO A 298 -2.25 -33.83 0.46
C PRO A 298 -0.74 -34.00 0.16
N THR A 299 0.07 -33.00 0.53
CA THR A 299 1.52 -33.09 0.63
C THR A 299 1.93 -33.25 2.10
N HIS A 300 2.54 -34.39 2.46
CA HIS A 300 2.96 -34.71 3.83
C HIS A 300 4.10 -33.79 4.34
N HIS A 301 3.75 -32.58 4.77
CA HIS A 301 4.69 -31.55 5.23
C HIS A 301 4.58 -31.21 6.72
N LEU A 302 3.43 -31.42 7.36
CA LEU A 302 3.39 -31.58 8.81
C LEU A 302 3.80 -33.01 9.17
N ALA A 303 4.61 -33.12 10.22
CA ALA A 303 4.74 -34.35 10.99
C ALA A 303 4.52 -33.98 12.46
N CYS A 304 3.40 -34.41 13.03
CA CYS A 304 3.12 -34.27 14.45
C CYS A 304 3.39 -35.64 15.12
N PRO A 305 4.66 -36.01 15.41
CA PRO A 305 4.95 -37.30 16.03
C PRO A 305 4.36 -37.32 17.43
N LEU A 306 3.34 -38.15 17.64
CA LEU A 306 2.80 -38.37 18.98
C LEU A 306 3.84 -39.07 19.85
N PRO A 307 4.07 -38.62 21.09
CA PRO A 307 4.57 -39.51 22.13
C PRO A 307 3.47 -40.52 22.48
N GLU A 308 3.82 -41.80 22.65
CA GLU A 308 2.92 -42.75 23.30
C GLU A 308 2.79 -42.35 24.79
N LEU A 309 1.67 -41.70 25.13
CA LEU A 309 1.37 -41.28 26.51
C LEU A 309 0.43 -42.27 27.20
N GLY A 310 0.69 -42.54 28.47
CA GLY A 310 -0.16 -43.40 29.29
C GLY A 310 -1.49 -42.74 29.66
N PRO A 311 -2.49 -43.52 30.15
CA PRO A 311 -3.87 -43.06 30.42
C PRO A 311 -4.03 -42.12 31.64
N SER A 312 -3.00 -41.35 31.97
CA SER A 312 -2.99 -40.36 33.05
C SER A 312 -2.09 -39.13 32.77
N GLN A 313 -1.60 -38.97 31.55
CA GLN A 313 -0.78 -37.81 31.15
C GLN A 313 -1.61 -36.87 30.27
N THR A 314 -1.71 -35.60 30.66
CA THR A 314 -2.24 -34.54 29.80
C THR A 314 -1.23 -34.24 28.69
N TRP A 315 -1.75 -33.89 27.52
CA TRP A 315 -0.93 -33.45 26.40
C TRP A 315 -0.29 -32.10 26.73
N GLY A 316 1.03 -31.99 26.54
CA GLY A 316 1.71 -30.70 26.51
C GLY A 316 1.36 -29.91 25.24
N PRO A 317 1.92 -28.70 25.06
CA PRO A 317 1.79 -27.98 23.79
C PRO A 317 2.33 -28.85 22.64
N VAL A 318 1.46 -29.17 21.67
CA VAL A 318 1.78 -30.10 20.58
C VAL A 318 2.61 -29.38 19.52
N VAL A 319 3.92 -29.36 19.73
CA VAL A 319 4.89 -28.86 18.75
C VAL A 319 5.00 -29.91 17.63
N CYS A 320 4.19 -29.75 16.58
CA CYS A 320 4.42 -30.48 15.32
C CYS A 320 5.82 -30.14 14.80
N LEU A 321 6.61 -31.16 14.51
CA LEU A 321 8.01 -31.02 14.12
C LEU A 321 8.13 -31.08 12.60
N CYS A 322 8.59 -29.99 12.00
CA CYS A 322 9.18 -30.07 10.67
C CYS A 322 10.33 -31.09 10.67
N LYS A 323 10.39 -31.95 9.65
CA LYS A 323 11.47 -32.94 9.49
C LYS A 323 12.77 -32.29 9.02
N GLY A 324 13.43 -31.57 9.92
CA GLY A 324 14.76 -30.99 9.75
C GLY A 324 15.33 -30.57 11.11
N ALA A 325 16.56 -30.99 11.41
CA ALA A 325 17.22 -30.57 12.65
C ALA A 325 17.71 -29.11 12.51
N LYS A 326 17.48 -28.31 13.55
CA LYS A 326 17.58 -26.83 13.57
C LYS A 326 16.46 -26.18 12.77
N ALA A 327 15.39 -25.77 13.46
CA ALA A 327 14.14 -25.33 12.86
C ALA A 327 13.45 -24.22 13.69
N ASP A 328 13.23 -23.08 13.05
CA ASP A 328 12.43 -21.93 13.49
C ASP A 328 10.96 -22.33 13.63
N PRO A 329 10.20 -21.74 14.56
CA PRO A 329 8.92 -22.31 14.95
C PRO A 329 7.78 -22.11 13.93
N ASP A 330 7.96 -21.23 12.94
CA ASP A 330 6.95 -20.88 11.94
C ASP A 330 7.41 -21.20 10.49
N THR A 331 8.72 -21.33 10.26
CA THR A 331 9.36 -21.56 8.94
C THR A 331 10.35 -22.73 8.88
N CYS A 332 10.80 -23.22 10.03
CA CYS A 332 11.62 -24.43 10.20
C CYS A 332 13.05 -24.44 9.61
N ALA A 333 13.75 -23.29 9.63
CA ALA A 333 15.22 -23.22 9.48
C ALA A 333 15.90 -22.79 10.80
N ALA A 334 17.17 -23.13 11.03
CA ALA A 334 17.88 -22.80 12.29
C ALA A 334 17.65 -21.35 12.77
N CYS A 335 17.53 -21.11 14.09
CA CYS A 335 17.55 -19.74 14.63
C CYS A 335 18.73 -18.99 13.99
N ALA A 336 18.43 -17.86 13.35
CA ALA A 336 19.41 -17.12 12.59
C ALA A 336 20.58 -16.72 13.50
N ALA A 337 21.79 -16.71 12.96
CA ALA A 337 22.97 -16.34 13.74
C ALA A 337 22.75 -14.93 14.33
N GLY A 338 22.75 -14.85 15.67
CA GLY A 338 22.41 -13.63 16.42
C GLY A 338 21.15 -13.73 17.27
N PHE A 339 20.34 -14.76 17.05
CA PHE A 339 19.09 -15.02 17.77
C PHE A 339 19.24 -16.26 18.65
N VAL A 340 18.94 -16.12 19.95
CA VAL A 340 18.93 -17.22 20.94
C VAL A 340 17.51 -17.71 21.19
N LEU A 341 17.35 -18.86 21.82
CA LEU A 341 16.03 -19.24 22.36
C LEU A 341 15.74 -18.37 23.59
N GLY A 342 14.58 -17.71 23.60
CA GLY A 342 14.14 -16.95 24.78
C GLY A 342 14.06 -17.84 26.01
N ALA A 343 14.57 -17.38 27.16
CA ALA A 343 14.65 -18.19 28.39
C ALA A 343 13.28 -18.67 28.93
N THR A 344 12.18 -18.15 28.38
CA THR A 344 10.79 -18.56 28.63
C THR A 344 9.99 -18.81 27.35
N SER A 345 10.62 -18.77 26.16
CA SER A 345 9.94 -18.84 24.87
C SER A 345 10.66 -19.78 23.88
N ASN A 346 9.91 -20.70 23.25
CA ASN A 346 10.41 -21.49 22.13
C ASN A 346 10.33 -20.65 20.84
N ILE A 347 11.02 -19.50 20.84
CA ILE A 347 11.08 -18.49 19.79
C ILE A 347 12.53 -17.99 19.72
N CYS A 348 13.03 -17.73 18.52
CA CYS A 348 14.35 -17.14 18.32
C CYS A 348 14.28 -15.63 18.63
N GLU A 349 14.73 -15.22 19.82
CA GLU A 349 14.80 -13.82 20.26
C GLU A 349 16.18 -13.23 19.88
N GLY A 350 16.18 -12.11 19.15
CA GLY A 350 17.40 -11.45 18.68
C GLY A 350 18.12 -10.76 19.84
N CYS A 351 19.41 -11.03 20.01
CA CYS A 351 20.19 -10.39 21.07
C CYS A 351 20.18 -8.86 20.91
N PRO A 352 19.92 -8.09 21.99
CA PRO A 352 19.84 -6.63 21.90
C PRO A 352 21.20 -6.01 21.52
N PRO A 353 21.22 -4.80 20.93
CA PRO A 353 22.45 -4.10 20.58
C PRO A 353 23.39 -3.99 21.79
N GLY A 354 24.67 -4.22 21.57
CA GLY A 354 25.67 -4.40 22.62
C GLY A 354 25.79 -5.82 23.17
N SER A 355 25.10 -6.81 22.60
CA SER A 355 25.21 -8.22 22.98
C SER A 355 25.16 -9.18 21.79
N SER A 356 25.65 -10.41 21.96
CA SER A 356 25.55 -11.48 20.96
C SER A 356 25.40 -12.87 21.60
N PRO A 357 24.98 -13.91 20.84
CA PRO A 357 24.80 -15.25 21.36
C PRO A 357 26.09 -15.90 21.89
N GLN A 358 26.05 -16.42 23.11
CA GLN A 358 27.14 -17.18 23.71
C GLN A 358 26.60 -18.50 24.28
N GLY A 359 26.26 -19.41 23.36
CA GLY A 359 25.38 -20.55 23.66
C GLY A 359 23.92 -20.11 23.60
N ASP A 360 23.11 -20.56 24.55
CA ASP A 360 21.66 -20.29 24.59
C ASP A 360 21.29 -18.95 25.28
N ILE A 361 22.27 -18.07 25.52
CA ILE A 361 22.07 -16.76 26.17
C ILE A 361 22.76 -15.63 25.39
N CYS A 362 22.25 -14.41 25.50
CA CYS A 362 22.93 -13.21 25.00
C CYS A 362 23.93 -12.71 26.05
N SER A 363 25.21 -12.67 25.69
CA SER A 363 26.26 -12.04 26.51
C SER A 363 26.57 -10.64 25.99
N LEU A 364 26.79 -9.70 26.90
CA LEU A 364 27.29 -8.36 26.55
C LEU A 364 28.63 -8.47 25.81
N CYS A 365 28.83 -7.59 24.82
CA CYS A 365 30.09 -7.52 24.09
C CYS A 365 31.21 -6.99 24.99
N PRO A 366 32.38 -7.67 25.06
CA PRO A 366 33.53 -7.18 25.81
C PRO A 366 34.08 -5.88 25.21
N GLU A 367 34.86 -5.15 26.02
CA GLU A 367 35.54 -3.91 25.62
C GLU A 367 36.38 -4.11 24.35
N GLY A 368 36.38 -3.12 23.46
CA GLY A 368 36.97 -3.23 22.12
C GLY A 368 36.13 -4.02 21.10
N THR A 369 34.93 -4.48 21.46
CA THR A 369 33.96 -5.11 20.53
C THR A 369 32.56 -4.49 20.65
N PHE A 370 31.73 -4.62 19.60
CA PHE A 370 30.39 -4.03 19.55
C PHE A 370 29.38 -4.92 18.83
N ALA A 371 28.09 -4.61 18.97
CA ALA A 371 26.99 -5.24 18.24
C ALA A 371 25.90 -4.18 17.95
N ASN A 372 25.80 -3.72 16.70
CA ASN A 372 24.95 -2.58 16.34
C ASN A 372 23.47 -2.92 16.16
N ASP A 373 23.17 -4.11 15.64
CA ASP A 373 21.80 -4.52 15.29
C ASP A 373 21.22 -5.51 16.29
N ILE A 374 19.89 -5.47 16.48
CA ILE A 374 19.14 -6.53 17.17
C ILE A 374 19.35 -7.83 16.38
N GLY A 375 19.86 -8.87 17.04
CA GLY A 375 20.21 -10.12 16.37
C GLY A 375 21.59 -10.12 15.72
N SER A 376 22.56 -9.40 16.30
CA SER A 376 23.97 -9.43 15.85
C SER A 376 24.61 -10.82 16.05
N PRO A 377 25.19 -11.46 15.01
CA PRO A 377 25.63 -12.87 15.05
C PRO A 377 26.81 -13.17 15.96
N ALA A 378 27.67 -12.17 16.18
CA ALA A 378 28.79 -12.16 17.10
C ALA A 378 29.15 -10.70 17.37
N CYS A 379 29.74 -10.41 18.52
CA CYS A 379 30.38 -9.10 18.75
C CYS A 379 31.52 -8.91 17.75
N GLN A 380 31.48 -7.84 16.98
CA GLN A 380 32.53 -7.50 16.01
C GLN A 380 33.63 -6.72 16.73
N PRO A 381 34.93 -6.95 16.45
CA PRO A 381 35.97 -6.06 16.93
C PRO A 381 35.77 -4.66 16.36
N CYS A 382 36.05 -3.64 17.17
CA CYS A 382 36.09 -2.27 16.65
C CYS A 382 37.21 -2.12 15.61
N PRO A 383 37.00 -1.33 14.54
CA PRO A 383 38.07 -1.03 13.58
C PRO A 383 39.27 -0.37 14.25
N ASP A 384 40.48 -0.60 13.71
CA ASP A 384 41.70 -0.01 14.26
C ASP A 384 41.56 1.53 14.37
N GLY A 385 41.74 2.07 15.57
CA GLY A 385 41.47 3.48 15.87
C GLY A 385 40.10 3.77 16.51
N PHE A 386 39.25 2.77 16.77
CA PHE A 386 37.96 2.93 17.46
C PHE A 386 37.87 2.03 18.72
N THR A 387 37.38 2.58 19.82
CA THR A 387 37.20 1.87 21.11
C THR A 387 35.74 1.53 21.36
N SER A 388 35.46 0.64 22.32
CA SER A 388 34.11 0.46 22.86
C SER A 388 34.14 0.05 24.32
N SER A 389 33.09 0.42 25.06
CA SER A 389 32.86 -0.04 26.43
C SER A 389 32.06 -1.35 26.45
N SER A 390 32.11 -2.07 27.57
CA SER A 390 31.39 -3.34 27.74
C SER A 390 29.89 -3.14 27.55
N GLY A 391 29.30 -3.86 26.59
CA GLY A 391 27.89 -3.74 26.21
C GLY A 391 27.56 -2.63 25.22
N ALA A 392 28.54 -2.04 24.52
CA ALA A 392 28.30 -0.96 23.55
C ALA A 392 27.73 -1.44 22.20
N SER A 393 26.77 -0.69 21.66
CA SER A 393 26.16 -0.93 20.35
C SER A 393 26.88 -0.25 19.18
N ALA A 394 27.89 0.57 19.46
CA ALA A 394 28.75 1.21 18.47
C ALA A 394 30.18 1.30 19.03
N CYS A 395 31.14 1.59 18.14
CA CYS A 395 32.48 1.96 18.56
C CYS A 395 32.64 3.49 18.49
N ASP A 396 33.19 4.07 19.55
CA ASP A 396 33.56 5.47 19.62
C ASP A 396 34.94 5.67 18.97
N PRO A 397 35.16 6.71 18.15
CA PRO A 397 36.47 6.97 17.57
C PRO A 397 37.48 7.34 18.67
N CYS A 398 38.67 6.75 18.64
CA CYS A 398 39.76 7.20 19.51
C CYS A 398 40.12 8.66 19.16
N PRO A 399 40.32 9.55 20.15
CA PRO A 399 40.71 10.93 19.90
C PRO A 399 41.98 11.05 19.06
N ALA A 400 42.07 12.08 18.21
CA ALA A 400 43.24 12.32 17.37
C ALA A 400 44.55 12.31 18.18
N GLY A 401 45.59 11.65 17.66
CA GLY A 401 46.85 11.40 18.36
C GLY A 401 46.86 10.14 19.22
N THR A 402 45.72 9.47 19.39
CA THR A 402 45.61 8.13 20.00
C THR A 402 45.14 7.10 18.98
N SER A 403 45.38 5.81 19.26
CA SER A 403 44.73 4.69 18.55
C SER A 403 44.40 3.56 19.51
N THR A 404 43.68 2.56 19.04
CA THR A 404 43.44 1.30 19.77
C THR A 404 44.74 0.59 20.14
N SER A 405 44.73 -0.04 21.31
CA SER A 405 45.65 -1.08 21.75
C SER A 405 45.10 -2.48 21.40
N ASP A 406 45.92 -3.52 21.57
CA ASP A 406 45.49 -4.93 21.48
C ASP A 406 44.39 -5.29 22.52
N GLU A 407 44.20 -4.46 23.55
CA GLU A 407 43.16 -4.60 24.59
C GLU A 407 41.95 -3.65 24.33
N GLY A 408 41.82 -3.09 23.12
CA GLY A 408 40.68 -2.27 22.71
C GLY A 408 40.65 -0.83 23.26
N THR A 409 41.63 -0.44 24.08
CA THR A 409 41.69 0.87 24.73
C THR A 409 42.49 1.90 23.92
N CYS A 410 42.06 3.17 23.92
CA CYS A 410 42.78 4.23 23.21
C CYS A 410 44.07 4.63 23.94
N LEU A 411 45.23 4.39 23.32
CA LEU A 411 46.55 4.79 23.82
C LEU A 411 47.18 5.86 22.92
N ALA A 412 47.93 6.78 23.53
CA ALA A 412 48.65 7.83 22.81
C ALA A 412 49.73 7.24 21.89
N CYS A 413 49.75 7.67 20.61
CA CYS A 413 50.74 7.21 19.65
C CYS A 413 52.16 7.49 20.15
N PRO A 414 53.11 6.56 19.97
CA PRO A 414 54.49 6.76 20.44
C PRO A 414 55.22 7.83 19.60
N SER A 415 56.29 8.38 20.15
CA SER A 415 57.20 9.27 19.43
C SER A 415 57.65 8.66 18.10
N GLY A 416 57.69 9.47 17.05
CA GLY A 416 57.91 9.03 15.67
C GLY A 416 56.64 8.62 14.92
N MET A 417 55.49 8.57 15.60
CA MET A 417 54.19 8.25 15.00
C MET A 417 53.15 9.37 15.23
N PHE A 418 52.05 9.32 14.49
CA PHE A 418 50.92 10.25 14.62
C PHE A 418 49.58 9.60 14.26
N SER A 419 48.48 10.14 14.79
CA SER A 419 47.10 9.78 14.42
C SER A 419 46.39 11.08 14.00
N PRO A 420 46.18 11.32 12.68
CA PRO A 420 45.79 12.64 12.15
C PRO A 420 44.36 13.08 12.46
N THR A 421 43.45 12.14 12.66
CA THR A 421 42.03 12.39 12.92
C THR A 421 41.52 11.48 14.02
N GLU A 422 40.37 11.80 14.59
CA GLU A 422 39.64 10.84 15.40
C GLU A 422 39.33 9.58 14.56
N GLY A 423 39.36 8.40 15.18
CA GLY A 423 39.14 7.14 14.49
C GLY A 423 40.32 6.64 13.64
N SER A 424 41.50 7.27 13.72
CA SER A 424 42.68 6.89 12.91
C SER A 424 43.75 6.15 13.70
N THR A 425 44.51 5.31 13.00
CA THR A 425 45.60 4.52 13.58
C THR A 425 46.87 5.33 13.77
N CYS A 426 47.77 4.87 14.64
CA CYS A 426 49.12 5.42 14.70
C CYS A 426 49.88 5.07 13.42
N LEU A 427 50.02 6.05 12.53
CA LEU A 427 50.83 5.96 11.33
C LEU A 427 52.27 6.36 11.65
N PRO A 428 53.28 5.71 11.05
CA PRO A 428 54.66 6.18 11.14
C PRO A 428 54.78 7.57 10.49
N CYS A 429 55.59 8.46 11.06
CA CYS A 429 55.87 9.73 10.39
C CYS A 429 56.49 9.46 9.00
N PRO A 430 55.92 10.01 7.92
CA PRO A 430 56.48 9.85 6.59
C PRO A 430 57.86 10.52 6.50
N ILE A 431 58.66 10.04 5.55
CA ILE A 431 59.99 10.55 5.24
C ILE A 431 59.96 12.08 5.10
N ASN A 432 60.98 12.75 5.65
CA ASN A 432 61.11 14.21 5.78
C ASN A 432 60.11 14.86 6.77
N THR A 433 59.54 14.10 7.69
CA THR A 433 58.75 14.60 8.83
C THR A 433 59.12 13.86 10.13
N PHE A 434 58.79 14.43 11.29
CA PHE A 434 59.12 13.85 12.60
C PHE A 434 58.05 14.10 13.69
N SER A 435 58.08 13.29 14.74
CA SER A 435 57.21 13.41 15.92
C SER A 435 58.01 13.19 17.20
N VAL A 436 58.13 14.21 18.05
CA VAL A 436 58.91 14.12 19.31
C VAL A 436 58.08 13.55 20.46
N ASN A 437 56.83 14.01 20.57
CA ASN A 437 55.97 13.73 21.70
C ASN A 437 55.07 12.52 21.42
N SER A 438 54.73 11.76 22.46
CA SER A 438 53.59 10.85 22.36
C SER A 438 52.28 11.64 22.27
N GLY A 439 51.27 11.07 21.60
CA GLY A 439 49.97 11.71 21.41
C GLY A 439 49.92 12.72 20.25
N SER A 440 50.91 12.73 19.35
CA SER A 440 50.97 13.71 18.26
C SER A 440 49.88 13.51 17.20
N ILE A 441 49.15 14.58 16.89
CA ILE A 441 48.11 14.61 15.83
C ILE A 441 48.69 14.91 14.43
N ALA A 442 49.95 15.29 14.34
CA ALA A 442 50.61 15.59 13.07
C ALA A 442 52.13 15.43 13.23
N CYS A 443 52.78 14.89 12.20
CA CYS A 443 54.24 14.96 12.10
C CYS A 443 54.65 16.36 11.64
N THR A 444 55.64 16.92 12.33
CA THR A 444 56.23 18.22 11.97
C THR A 444 57.10 18.02 10.72
N PRO A 445 56.91 18.78 9.63
CA PRO A 445 57.77 18.68 8.46
C PRO A 445 59.18 19.17 8.78
N CYS A 446 60.19 18.53 8.21
CA CYS A 446 61.56 19.00 8.33
C CYS A 446 61.76 20.34 7.58
N PRO A 447 62.65 21.21 8.07
CA PRO A 447 63.11 22.37 7.31
C PRO A 447 63.59 21.99 5.90
N TYR A 448 63.51 22.92 4.95
CA TYR A 448 63.92 22.73 3.55
C TYR A 448 65.39 22.30 3.34
N ASN A 449 66.20 22.32 4.41
CA ASN A 449 67.57 21.88 4.46
C ASN A 449 67.79 20.72 5.46
N ALA A 450 66.79 19.87 5.70
CA ALA A 450 66.90 18.72 6.58
C ALA A 450 66.00 17.55 6.16
N VAL A 451 66.46 16.34 6.43
CA VAL A 451 65.78 15.08 6.14
C VAL A 451 65.42 14.33 7.42
N ALA A 452 64.48 13.40 7.32
CA ALA A 452 64.14 12.46 8.38
C ALA A 452 63.72 11.13 7.75
N ASP A 453 64.20 10.01 8.30
CA ASP A 453 63.72 8.69 7.94
C ASP A 453 62.28 8.47 8.42
N ALA A 454 61.62 7.43 7.89
CA ALA A 454 60.30 7.04 8.37
C ALA A 454 60.35 6.70 9.87
N SER A 455 59.31 7.12 10.61
CA SER A 455 59.23 7.05 12.07
C SER A 455 60.27 7.85 12.87
N SER A 456 60.95 8.84 12.28
CA SER A 456 61.95 9.63 13.01
C SER A 456 61.34 10.53 14.10
N THR A 457 62.09 10.72 15.18
CA THR A 457 61.79 11.67 16.27
C THR A 457 62.49 13.02 16.12
N GLN A 458 63.32 13.22 15.08
CA GLN A 458 64.03 14.48 14.80
C GLN A 458 64.47 14.59 13.32
N CYS A 459 64.83 15.80 12.87
CA CYS A 459 65.39 16.04 11.54
C CYS A 459 66.91 16.18 11.55
N THR A 460 67.57 15.62 10.53
CA THR A 460 69.02 15.70 10.30
C THR A 460 69.31 16.73 9.21
N GLN A 461 70.15 17.72 9.48
CA GLN A 461 70.48 18.80 8.53
C GLN A 461 71.25 18.27 7.30
N CYS A 462 70.83 18.71 6.12
CA CYS A 462 71.45 18.41 4.83
C CYS A 462 72.81 19.14 4.65
N PRO A 463 73.78 18.52 3.96
CA PRO A 463 75.04 19.18 3.60
C PRO A 463 74.84 20.45 2.74
N PRO A 464 75.76 21.44 2.80
CA PRO A 464 75.72 22.62 1.94
C PRO A 464 75.62 22.27 0.45
N GLN A 465 74.89 23.09 -0.31
CA GLN A 465 74.57 22.90 -1.74
C GLN A 465 73.66 21.71 -2.09
N THR A 466 73.11 21.00 -1.09
CA THR A 466 72.05 20.01 -1.29
C THR A 466 70.68 20.54 -0.87
N THR A 467 69.62 19.96 -1.43
CA THR A 467 68.20 20.15 -1.07
C THR A 467 67.56 18.78 -0.85
N VAL A 468 66.40 18.76 -0.20
CA VAL A 468 65.70 17.54 0.21
C VAL A 468 65.14 16.80 -1.01
N ASP A 469 65.43 15.49 -1.10
CA ASP A 469 64.78 14.62 -2.08
C ASP A 469 63.43 14.10 -1.59
N PHE A 470 62.43 14.23 -2.46
CA PHE A 470 61.05 13.78 -2.24
C PHE A 470 60.66 12.59 -3.13
N LEU A 471 61.61 11.95 -3.81
CA LEU A 471 61.38 10.73 -4.62
C LEU A 471 61.18 9.43 -3.82
N GLY A 472 61.23 9.52 -2.49
CA GLY A 472 61.14 8.36 -1.58
C GLY A 472 62.49 7.91 -1.00
N SER A 473 63.60 8.56 -1.38
CA SER A 473 64.95 8.19 -0.93
C SER A 473 65.31 8.68 0.48
N GLY A 474 64.63 9.72 0.99
CA GLY A 474 64.95 10.36 2.28
C GLY A 474 66.31 11.06 2.35
N GLY A 475 66.97 11.25 1.20
CA GLY A 475 68.31 11.82 1.10
C GLY A 475 68.32 13.31 0.75
N CYS A 476 69.53 13.88 0.75
CA CYS A 476 69.78 15.24 0.26
C CYS A 476 70.50 15.16 -1.09
N VAL A 477 69.91 15.73 -2.14
CA VAL A 477 70.45 15.75 -3.51
C VAL A 477 71.00 17.13 -3.88
N PRO A 478 71.96 17.26 -4.82
CA PRO A 478 72.44 18.57 -5.28
C PRO A 478 71.30 19.50 -5.74
N GLN A 479 71.41 20.80 -5.47
CA GLN A 479 70.41 21.76 -5.96
C GLN A 479 70.40 21.83 -7.50
N PRO A 480 69.23 21.69 -8.16
CA PRO A 480 69.14 21.82 -9.61
C PRO A 480 69.35 23.27 -10.07
N ARG A 481 69.65 23.45 -11.37
CA ARG A 481 69.71 24.77 -12.01
C ARG A 481 68.34 25.47 -11.92
N PRO A 482 68.27 26.81 -11.84
CA PRO A 482 66.97 27.51 -11.79
C PRO A 482 66.20 27.23 -13.08
N GLY A 483 64.88 27.06 -12.97
CA GLY A 483 64.05 26.64 -14.08
C GLY A 483 64.09 25.15 -14.40
N ALA A 484 64.78 24.32 -13.62
CA ALA A 484 64.89 22.88 -13.85
C ALA A 484 64.66 22.05 -12.57
N GLY A 485 64.44 20.75 -12.74
CA GLY A 485 64.26 19.82 -11.63
C GLY A 485 64.49 18.37 -12.05
N TYR A 486 64.60 17.49 -11.06
CA TYR A 486 64.84 16.06 -11.29
C TYR A 486 63.61 15.37 -11.89
N VAL A 487 63.79 14.64 -13.00
CA VAL A 487 62.77 13.81 -13.67
C VAL A 487 62.92 12.34 -13.29
N GLY A 488 64.15 11.86 -13.12
CA GLY A 488 64.51 10.59 -12.49
C GLY A 488 65.22 10.79 -11.15
N VAL A 489 66.13 9.87 -10.80
CA VAL A 489 67.06 10.01 -9.65
C VAL A 489 68.24 10.91 -10.02
N ASP A 490 68.84 10.72 -11.20
CA ASP A 490 70.03 11.46 -11.65
C ASP A 490 69.76 12.47 -12.79
N GLU A 491 68.58 12.42 -13.42
CA GLU A 491 68.25 13.22 -14.61
C GLU A 491 67.59 14.55 -14.24
N ILE A 492 68.18 15.68 -14.64
CA ILE A 492 67.62 17.04 -14.51
C ILE A 492 67.15 17.56 -15.86
N ALA A 493 65.86 17.89 -15.97
CA ALA A 493 65.29 18.57 -17.13
C ALA A 493 64.68 19.92 -16.76
N ASP A 494 64.51 20.81 -17.75
CA ASP A 494 63.87 22.10 -17.54
C ASP A 494 62.37 21.92 -17.24
N CYS A 495 61.85 22.72 -16.31
CA CYS A 495 60.47 22.65 -15.84
C CYS A 495 59.50 22.87 -17.00
N VAL A 496 58.58 21.93 -17.22
CA VAL A 496 57.59 22.01 -18.31
C VAL A 496 56.58 23.14 -18.05
N ALA A 497 55.97 23.66 -19.13
CA ALA A 497 54.92 24.67 -19.03
C ALA A 497 53.81 24.22 -18.05
N GLY A 498 53.45 25.11 -17.14
CA GLY A 498 52.62 24.83 -15.96
C GLY A 498 53.39 24.57 -14.66
N THR A 499 54.71 24.33 -14.72
CA THR A 499 55.57 24.14 -13.54
C THR A 499 56.68 25.20 -13.44
N PHE A 500 57.29 25.33 -12.26
CA PHE A 500 58.40 26.26 -12.00
C PHE A 500 59.43 25.69 -11.01
N ASN A 501 60.66 26.23 -10.99
CA ASN A 501 61.61 26.03 -9.88
C ASN A 501 62.59 27.21 -9.74
N ASP A 502 62.70 27.77 -8.55
CA ASP A 502 63.62 28.86 -8.19
C ASP A 502 64.95 28.37 -7.58
N ARG A 503 65.17 27.04 -7.53
CA ARG A 503 66.24 26.25 -6.88
C ARG A 503 65.92 25.78 -5.45
N THR A 504 64.81 26.20 -4.82
CA THR A 504 64.48 25.73 -3.47
C THR A 504 64.09 24.24 -3.46
N PHE A 505 63.49 23.75 -4.55
CA PHE A 505 62.99 22.37 -4.66
C PHE A 505 63.90 21.46 -5.49
N ALA A 506 63.95 20.16 -5.19
CA ALA A 506 64.55 19.15 -6.08
C ALA A 506 63.75 18.96 -7.39
N ARG A 507 62.42 19.10 -7.33
CA ARG A 507 61.50 18.94 -8.47
C ARG A 507 60.73 20.21 -8.78
N CYS A 508 60.41 20.42 -10.05
CA CYS A 508 59.57 21.51 -10.51
C CYS A 508 58.19 21.44 -9.88
N GLN A 509 57.77 22.54 -9.23
CA GLN A 509 56.48 22.64 -8.56
C GLN A 509 55.39 23.08 -9.54
N PRO A 510 54.16 22.55 -9.45
CA PRO A 510 53.06 22.99 -10.30
C PRO A 510 52.59 24.40 -9.90
N CYS A 511 52.27 25.24 -10.88
CA CYS A 511 51.62 26.52 -10.64
C CYS A 511 50.30 26.32 -9.88
N ALA A 512 50.04 27.17 -8.90
CA ALA A 512 48.80 27.17 -8.12
C ALA A 512 47.60 27.62 -8.98
N ARG A 513 46.37 27.22 -8.61
CA ARG A 513 45.13 27.73 -9.22
C ARG A 513 45.17 29.26 -9.29
N GLY A 514 44.72 29.82 -10.40
CA GLY A 514 44.83 31.26 -10.71
C GLY A 514 46.18 31.74 -11.25
N SER A 515 47.21 30.90 -11.26
CA SER A 515 48.52 31.19 -11.86
C SER A 515 48.89 30.19 -12.96
N PHE A 516 49.76 30.60 -13.87
CA PHE A 516 50.19 29.81 -15.03
C PHE A 516 51.67 30.02 -15.36
N SER A 517 52.24 29.11 -16.14
CA SER A 517 53.56 29.25 -16.76
C SER A 517 53.51 28.76 -18.20
N ALA A 518 53.75 29.66 -19.17
CA ALA A 518 53.56 29.35 -20.59
C ALA A 518 54.73 28.61 -21.25
N GLU A 519 55.93 28.75 -20.70
CA GLU A 519 57.18 28.29 -21.32
C GLU A 519 57.91 27.30 -20.41
N ALA A 520 58.78 26.49 -21.01
CA ALA A 520 59.67 25.63 -20.25
C ALA A 520 60.82 26.44 -19.63
N GLY A 521 61.37 26.00 -18.50
CA GLY A 521 62.47 26.69 -17.82
C GLY A 521 62.03 27.76 -16.80
N ALA A 522 60.75 27.81 -16.44
CA ALA A 522 60.21 28.88 -15.61
C ALA A 522 60.71 28.84 -14.14
N THR A 523 61.02 30.02 -13.60
CA THR A 523 61.46 30.18 -12.20
C THR A 523 60.36 30.67 -11.25
N ASN A 524 59.22 31.12 -11.78
CA ASN A 524 58.04 31.51 -11.02
C ASN A 524 56.78 31.45 -11.93
N CYS A 525 55.58 31.41 -11.35
CA CYS A 525 54.31 31.43 -12.07
C CYS A 525 53.70 32.84 -12.16
N SER A 526 53.09 33.16 -13.29
CA SER A 526 52.38 34.43 -13.50
C SER A 526 50.91 34.31 -13.13
N LEU A 527 50.31 35.34 -12.51
CA LEU A 527 48.87 35.38 -12.26
C LEU A 527 48.08 35.56 -13.57
N CYS A 528 46.91 34.92 -13.67
CA CYS A 528 45.99 35.15 -14.79
C CYS A 528 45.55 36.61 -14.92
N PHE A 529 45.37 37.05 -16.16
CA PHE A 529 45.01 38.43 -16.51
C PHE A 529 43.50 38.66 -16.41
N LEU A 530 43.08 39.93 -16.37
CA LEU A 530 41.66 40.29 -16.34
C LEU A 530 40.94 39.68 -17.56
N GLY A 531 39.79 39.05 -17.34
CA GLY A 531 39.10 38.27 -18.37
C GLY A 531 39.50 36.79 -18.46
N SER A 532 40.53 36.31 -17.75
CA SER A 532 40.95 34.90 -17.78
C SER A 532 41.21 34.30 -16.39
N PHE A 533 41.07 32.98 -16.29
CA PHE A 533 41.20 32.23 -15.03
C PHE A 533 41.95 30.91 -15.22
N ALA A 534 42.40 30.30 -14.11
CA ALA A 534 42.98 28.95 -14.11
C ALA A 534 42.42 28.13 -12.94
N ASN A 535 41.61 27.11 -13.25
CA ASN A 535 40.89 26.28 -12.28
C ASN A 535 41.67 25.03 -11.82
N SER A 536 42.69 24.61 -12.56
CA SER A 536 43.62 23.53 -12.17
C SER A 536 44.89 24.08 -11.53
N THR A 537 45.60 23.23 -10.79
CA THR A 537 47.05 23.38 -10.64
C THR A 537 47.74 23.02 -11.97
N ASN A 538 49.04 23.32 -12.11
CA ASN A 538 49.84 23.00 -13.29
C ASN A 538 49.30 23.62 -14.61
N ALA A 539 48.70 24.81 -14.54
CA ALA A 539 48.13 25.47 -15.71
C ALA A 539 49.24 26.04 -16.62
N SER A 540 49.35 25.56 -17.86
CA SER A 540 50.27 26.11 -18.87
C SER A 540 49.76 27.40 -19.52
N ARG A 541 48.45 27.68 -19.43
CA ARG A 541 47.81 28.93 -19.86
C ARG A 541 46.58 29.21 -19.02
N CYS A 542 46.14 30.46 -19.04
CA CYS A 542 44.80 30.81 -18.56
C CYS A 542 43.75 30.50 -19.63
N THR A 543 42.53 30.28 -19.15
CA THR A 543 41.31 30.09 -19.93
C THR A 543 40.52 31.39 -19.91
N ASP A 544 40.14 31.89 -21.08
CA ASP A 544 39.34 33.10 -21.20
C ASP A 544 37.90 32.86 -20.72
N ALA A 545 37.32 33.84 -20.03
CA ALA A 545 35.96 33.79 -19.52
C ALA A 545 34.97 33.61 -20.69
N PRO A 546 34.17 32.53 -20.78
CA PRO A 546 33.25 32.33 -21.91
C PRO A 546 32.14 33.39 -21.96
N PRO A 547 31.51 33.61 -23.13
CA PRO A 547 30.32 34.46 -23.25
C PRO A 547 29.26 34.09 -22.18
N GLY A 548 28.59 35.11 -21.65
CA GLY A 548 27.74 35.02 -20.47
C GLY A 548 28.49 35.11 -19.13
N THR A 549 29.82 35.09 -19.12
CA THR A 549 30.64 35.21 -17.89
C THR A 549 31.64 36.37 -17.97
N PHE A 550 32.28 36.70 -16.84
CA PHE A 550 33.36 37.69 -16.75
C PHE A 550 34.38 37.36 -15.66
N VAL A 551 35.59 37.92 -15.75
CA VAL A 551 36.63 37.86 -14.69
C VAL A 551 37.16 39.26 -14.39
N ALA A 552 36.79 39.81 -13.23
CA ALA A 552 37.12 41.18 -12.80
C ALA A 552 38.43 41.31 -11.99
N THR A 553 39.09 40.20 -11.64
CA THR A 553 40.32 40.19 -10.83
C THR A 553 41.44 39.43 -11.53
N ARG A 554 42.70 39.81 -11.27
CA ARG A 554 43.86 38.99 -11.66
C ARG A 554 44.00 37.82 -10.70
N GLY A 555 44.54 36.70 -11.17
CA GLY A 555 44.72 35.50 -10.34
C GLY A 555 43.45 34.68 -10.10
N ALA A 556 42.38 34.89 -10.88
CA ALA A 556 41.09 34.24 -10.65
C ALA A 556 41.16 32.72 -10.87
N THR A 557 40.47 31.97 -10.00
CA THR A 557 40.33 30.50 -10.07
C THR A 557 39.15 30.04 -10.94
N ARG A 558 38.22 30.95 -11.23
CA ARG A 558 36.96 30.73 -11.97
C ARG A 558 36.42 32.03 -12.58
N SER A 559 35.48 31.92 -13.52
CA SER A 559 34.71 33.04 -14.09
C SER A 559 33.35 33.21 -13.42
N ASN A 560 32.90 34.45 -13.24
CA ASN A 560 31.60 34.81 -12.64
C ASN A 560 30.51 34.96 -13.72
N LEU A 561 29.26 34.60 -13.40
CA LEU A 561 28.13 34.76 -14.34
C LEU A 561 27.73 36.24 -14.47
N CYS A 562 27.29 36.66 -15.66
CA CYS A 562 26.60 37.94 -15.79
C CYS A 562 25.30 37.94 -14.97
N ALA A 563 25.10 38.98 -14.15
CA ALA A 563 23.92 39.17 -13.35
C ALA A 563 22.67 39.46 -14.21
N PRO A 564 21.44 39.24 -13.70
CA PRO A 564 20.21 39.53 -14.45
C PRO A 564 20.14 41.01 -14.86
N GLY A 565 19.62 41.27 -16.06
CA GLY A 565 19.65 42.59 -16.70
C GLY A 565 21.00 42.96 -17.36
N TYR A 566 22.03 42.09 -17.24
CA TYR A 566 23.32 42.23 -17.90
C TYR A 566 23.65 40.99 -18.75
N PHE A 567 24.47 41.16 -19.78
CA PHE A 567 24.92 40.11 -20.68
C PHE A 567 26.40 40.29 -21.06
N ASN A 568 26.98 39.27 -21.70
CA ASN A 568 28.29 39.39 -22.36
C ASN A 568 28.35 38.44 -23.57
N ASP A 569 28.55 38.97 -24.77
CA ASP A 569 28.66 38.21 -26.02
C ASP A 569 30.10 37.77 -26.37
N VAL A 570 31.12 38.29 -25.68
CA VAL A 570 32.54 38.11 -26.05
C VAL A 570 33.31 37.27 -25.05
N ALA A 571 34.14 36.33 -25.53
CA ALA A 571 35.08 35.61 -24.66
C ALA A 571 36.17 36.55 -24.11
N GLY A 572 36.63 36.33 -22.88
CA GLY A 572 37.68 37.13 -22.23
C GLY A 572 37.20 38.42 -21.57
N ALA A 573 35.90 38.57 -21.31
CA ALA A 573 35.36 39.80 -20.74
C ALA A 573 35.74 40.01 -19.27
N SER A 574 36.07 41.25 -18.90
CA SER A 574 36.34 41.67 -17.52
C SER A 574 35.13 42.29 -16.79
N ARG A 575 34.02 42.47 -17.49
CA ARG A 575 32.71 42.94 -16.98
C ARG A 575 31.60 42.58 -17.96
N CYS A 576 30.35 42.59 -17.50
CA CYS A 576 29.17 42.46 -18.35
C CYS A 576 28.57 43.82 -18.74
N VAL A 577 27.78 43.85 -19.81
CA VAL A 577 27.11 45.04 -20.38
C VAL A 577 25.61 44.99 -20.02
N ARG A 578 24.99 46.14 -19.73
CA ARG A 578 23.56 46.21 -19.38
C ARG A 578 22.68 46.11 -20.63
N CYS A 579 21.54 45.42 -20.55
CA CYS A 579 20.53 45.40 -21.61
C CYS A 579 19.88 46.77 -21.86
N SER A 580 19.39 47.00 -23.09
CA SER A 580 18.69 48.22 -23.48
C SER A 580 17.22 48.17 -23.07
N ASN A 581 16.54 49.32 -22.93
CA ASN A 581 15.18 49.44 -22.38
C ASN A 581 14.08 48.58 -23.04
N HIS A 582 14.29 48.04 -24.25
CA HIS A 582 13.35 47.16 -24.96
C HIS A 582 13.75 45.68 -24.93
N THR A 583 14.77 45.34 -24.12
CA THR A 583 15.36 44.01 -24.03
C THR A 583 15.75 43.68 -22.58
N MET A 584 15.79 42.40 -22.25
CA MET A 584 16.11 41.91 -20.92
C MET A 584 17.07 40.72 -20.97
N ALA A 585 17.82 40.53 -19.88
CA ALA A 585 18.55 39.30 -19.59
C ALA A 585 17.91 38.68 -18.33
N PRO A 586 16.80 37.92 -18.47
CA PRO A 586 16.00 37.46 -17.33
C PRO A 586 16.61 36.28 -16.55
N ARG A 587 17.83 35.87 -16.90
CA ARG A 587 18.59 34.80 -16.22
C ARG A 587 20.05 35.21 -16.13
N MET A 588 20.74 34.68 -15.13
CA MET A 588 22.20 34.77 -15.07
C MET A 588 22.86 34.05 -16.25
N GLY A 589 24.06 34.47 -16.63
CA GLY A 589 24.82 33.81 -17.69
C GLY A 589 24.37 34.12 -19.11
N MET A 590 23.46 35.09 -19.31
CA MET A 590 22.99 35.48 -20.63
C MET A 590 24.13 36.02 -21.51
N SER A 591 24.30 35.42 -22.70
CA SER A 591 25.25 35.90 -23.72
C SER A 591 24.65 36.91 -24.69
N ALA A 592 23.34 37.18 -24.62
CA ALA A 592 22.63 38.21 -25.37
C ALA A 592 21.37 38.65 -24.61
N CYS A 593 20.86 39.85 -24.90
CA CYS A 593 19.55 40.30 -24.40
C CYS A 593 18.42 39.86 -25.33
N VAL A 594 17.26 39.53 -24.77
CA VAL A 594 16.06 39.08 -25.50
C VAL A 594 14.90 40.06 -25.34
N MET A 595 13.95 40.06 -26.27
CA MET A 595 12.70 40.84 -26.14
C MET A 595 11.71 40.17 -25.18
N ALA A 596 10.71 40.93 -24.71
CA ALA A 596 9.60 40.38 -23.93
C ALA A 596 8.77 39.35 -24.75
N PRO A 597 8.25 38.28 -24.13
CA PRO A 597 7.29 37.39 -24.80
C PRO A 597 5.97 38.12 -25.14
N PRO A 598 5.26 37.74 -26.21
CA PRO A 598 3.95 38.29 -26.52
C PRO A 598 2.97 38.12 -25.35
N GLY A 599 2.32 39.21 -24.93
CA GLY A 599 1.43 39.22 -23.75
C GLY A 599 2.05 39.78 -22.47
N PHE A 600 3.35 40.09 -22.49
CA PHE A 600 4.09 40.68 -21.38
C PHE A 600 4.56 42.12 -21.71
N VAL A 601 4.93 42.88 -20.68
CA VAL A 601 5.54 44.22 -20.75
C VAL A 601 6.83 44.25 -19.92
N LEU A 602 7.75 45.18 -20.20
CA LEU A 602 9.01 45.29 -19.47
C LEU A 602 8.92 46.33 -18.35
N GLU A 603 9.20 45.91 -17.12
CA GLU A 603 9.22 46.77 -15.93
C GLU A 603 10.55 46.62 -15.17
N ILE A 604 10.83 47.51 -14.22
CA ILE A 604 12.06 47.49 -13.42
C ILE A 604 11.73 46.99 -12.01
N ALA A 605 12.14 45.76 -11.71
CA ALA A 605 12.12 45.21 -10.37
C ALA A 605 13.42 45.55 -9.62
N THR A 606 13.35 45.57 -8.28
CA THR A 606 14.52 45.78 -7.40
C THR A 606 14.74 44.55 -6.53
N TRP A 607 15.57 43.61 -7.00
CA TRP A 607 15.83 42.34 -6.32
C TRP A 607 16.79 42.53 -5.13
N PRO A 608 16.48 42.03 -3.93
CA PRO A 608 17.41 42.07 -2.78
C PRO A 608 18.74 41.38 -3.12
N SER A 609 19.86 41.92 -2.62
CA SER A 609 21.18 41.32 -2.82
C SER A 609 22.05 41.33 -1.57
N PHE A 610 22.89 40.31 -1.42
CA PHE A 610 23.57 39.95 -0.18
C PHE A 610 24.96 39.37 -0.45
N LEU A 611 25.84 39.42 0.55
CA LEU A 611 27.15 38.79 0.56
C LEU A 611 27.24 37.84 1.77
N LEU A 612 27.02 36.55 1.53
CA LEU A 612 27.17 35.51 2.55
C LEU A 612 28.63 35.07 2.61
N THR A 613 29.29 35.23 3.75
CA THR A 613 30.67 34.78 3.99
C THR A 613 30.67 33.55 4.88
N LEU A 614 31.32 32.49 4.40
CA LEU A 614 31.41 31.19 5.06
C LEU A 614 32.86 30.96 5.47
N TYR A 615 33.13 30.65 6.75
CA TYR A 615 34.48 30.41 7.26
C TYR A 615 34.77 28.90 7.34
N GLN A 616 35.66 28.37 6.48
CA GLN A 616 36.09 26.96 6.52
C GLN A 616 37.39 26.77 7.30
N HIS A 617 37.49 25.66 8.04
CA HIS A 617 38.70 25.29 8.77
C HIS A 617 39.71 24.50 7.91
N GLN A 618 39.25 23.55 7.08
CA GLN A 618 40.06 22.88 6.06
C GLN A 618 39.30 22.71 4.72
N SER A 619 40.02 22.26 3.69
CA SER A 619 39.73 22.59 2.29
C SER A 619 38.52 21.89 1.67
N ARG A 620 37.55 22.67 1.18
CA ARG A 620 37.33 22.96 -0.27
C ARG A 620 35.96 23.61 -0.50
N PHE A 621 35.93 24.66 -1.31
CA PHE A 621 34.70 25.28 -1.82
C PHE A 621 34.49 24.94 -3.31
N ASP A 622 34.31 23.64 -3.58
CA ASP A 622 34.00 23.12 -4.92
C ASP A 622 32.49 23.27 -5.26
N ALA A 623 32.12 23.11 -6.54
CA ALA A 623 30.77 23.46 -7.05
C ALA A 623 29.58 22.80 -6.32
N LEU A 624 29.77 21.61 -5.76
CA LEU A 624 28.75 20.90 -4.97
C LEU A 624 28.36 21.68 -3.71
N ASN A 625 29.32 22.38 -3.09
CA ASN A 625 29.11 23.18 -1.88
C ASN A 625 28.47 24.54 -2.21
N VAL A 626 28.67 25.07 -3.43
CA VAL A 626 27.92 26.24 -3.92
C VAL A 626 26.43 25.91 -4.01
N SER A 627 26.08 24.73 -4.55
CA SER A 627 24.68 24.30 -4.69
C SER A 627 23.97 24.15 -3.35
N LYS A 628 24.63 23.52 -2.37
CA LYS A 628 24.13 23.44 -0.98
C LYS A 628 23.93 24.83 -0.37
N ALA A 629 24.89 25.74 -0.55
CA ALA A 629 24.77 27.10 0.02
C ALA A 629 23.61 27.91 -0.59
N THR A 630 23.28 27.73 -1.88
CA THR A 630 22.05 28.32 -2.46
C THR A 630 20.77 27.73 -1.86
N GLU A 631 20.76 26.43 -1.61
CA GLU A 631 19.60 25.70 -1.07
C GLU A 631 19.30 26.15 0.38
N ILE A 632 20.31 26.18 1.26
CA ILE A 632 20.18 26.70 2.64
C ILE A 632 19.61 28.12 2.65
N VAL A 633 20.14 29.01 1.80
CA VAL A 633 19.70 30.42 1.74
C VAL A 633 18.27 30.54 1.23
N GLN A 634 17.83 29.63 0.35
CA GLN A 634 16.45 29.58 -0.12
C GLN A 634 15.49 29.08 0.97
N GLU A 635 15.84 28.03 1.71
CA GLU A 635 15.03 27.53 2.83
C GLU A 635 14.97 28.52 4.00
N ALA A 636 16.10 29.08 4.42
CA ALA A 636 16.15 30.11 5.46
C ALA A 636 15.29 31.33 5.08
N TRP A 637 15.27 31.72 3.80
CA TRP A 637 14.42 32.82 3.35
C TRP A 637 12.93 32.46 3.34
N LEU A 638 12.56 31.23 2.97
CA LEU A 638 11.16 30.75 3.06
C LEU A 638 10.64 30.73 4.51
N PHE A 639 11.52 30.49 5.48
CA PHE A 639 11.23 30.59 6.91
C PHE A 639 10.97 32.04 7.37
N VAL A 640 11.56 33.00 6.66
CA VAL A 640 11.54 34.44 6.95
C VAL A 640 10.39 35.16 6.24
N ALA A 641 10.12 34.82 4.98
CA ALA A 641 9.05 35.38 4.16
C ALA A 641 8.35 34.25 3.38
N PRO A 642 7.02 34.08 3.50
CA PRO A 642 6.30 32.93 2.95
C PRO A 642 6.07 32.99 1.42
N GLU A 643 6.66 33.95 0.71
CA GLU A 643 6.60 34.00 -0.75
C GLU A 643 7.72 33.16 -1.39
N PRO A 644 7.44 32.43 -2.50
CA PRO A 644 8.44 31.61 -3.17
C PRO A 644 9.48 32.49 -3.87
N VAL A 645 10.69 32.53 -3.31
CA VAL A 645 11.87 33.16 -3.92
C VAL A 645 12.78 32.12 -4.57
N ASN A 646 13.58 32.52 -5.56
CA ASN A 646 14.72 31.73 -6.03
C ASN A 646 16.02 32.42 -5.60
N ALA A 647 16.86 31.71 -4.83
CA ALA A 647 18.17 32.21 -4.44
C ALA A 647 19.20 31.98 -5.56
N MET A 648 19.94 33.03 -5.93
CA MET A 648 20.84 33.01 -7.07
C MET A 648 22.25 33.53 -6.71
N VAL A 649 23.25 32.65 -6.69
CA VAL A 649 24.66 33.03 -6.61
C VAL A 649 25.10 33.64 -7.95
N VAL A 650 25.38 34.95 -7.96
CA VAL A 650 25.90 35.69 -9.10
C VAL A 650 27.41 35.48 -9.24
N SER A 651 28.13 35.47 -8.12
CA SER A 651 29.57 35.23 -8.07
C SER A 651 30.02 34.71 -6.72
N SER A 652 30.97 33.78 -6.73
CA SER A 652 31.62 33.25 -5.53
C SER A 652 33.09 33.65 -5.50
N PHE A 653 33.56 34.15 -4.36
CA PHE A 653 34.94 34.60 -4.15
C PHE A 653 35.65 33.68 -3.16
N ASP A 654 36.84 33.19 -3.52
CA ASP A 654 37.71 32.48 -2.57
C ASP A 654 38.52 33.55 -1.81
N ASN A 655 38.24 33.79 -0.53
CA ASN A 655 38.93 34.81 0.26
C ASN A 655 40.27 34.28 0.81
N ARG A 656 41.10 33.68 -0.05
CA ARG A 656 42.51 33.48 0.27
C ARG A 656 43.26 34.79 0.07
N LEU A 657 44.02 35.20 1.09
CA LEU A 657 45.00 36.25 0.93
C LEU A 657 46.01 35.89 -0.18
N VAL A 658 46.48 36.93 -0.86
CA VAL A 658 47.48 36.83 -1.93
C VAL A 658 48.74 36.12 -1.40
N ALA A 659 49.39 35.34 -2.26
CA ALA A 659 50.62 34.64 -1.91
C ALA A 659 51.65 35.60 -1.29
N SER A 660 52.18 35.23 -0.12
CA SER A 660 53.41 35.83 0.41
C SER A 660 54.54 35.63 -0.60
N THR A 661 55.48 36.57 -0.66
CA THR A 661 56.70 36.48 -1.47
C THR A 661 57.59 35.28 -1.10
N ASP A 662 57.36 34.70 0.08
CA ASP A 662 58.32 33.83 0.76
C ASP A 662 57.91 32.33 0.67
N GLY A 663 57.02 31.98 -0.26
CA GLY A 663 56.73 30.60 -0.68
C GLY A 663 55.97 29.69 0.32
N GLN A 664 55.77 30.12 1.57
CA GLN A 664 55.14 29.30 2.60
C GLN A 664 53.60 29.24 2.49
N LEU A 665 53.07 28.07 2.14
CA LEU A 665 51.65 27.73 2.22
C LEU A 665 51.31 27.08 3.56
N PHE A 666 51.21 27.89 4.62
CA PHE A 666 50.62 27.44 5.90
C PHE A 666 49.09 27.51 5.88
N GLY A 667 48.45 26.63 6.65
CA GLY A 667 47.00 26.61 6.82
C GLY A 667 46.51 27.77 7.69
N GLY A 668 45.89 28.77 7.05
CA GLY A 668 45.02 29.75 7.70
C GLY A 668 43.57 29.55 7.22
N THR A 669 42.60 29.93 8.05
CA THR A 669 41.16 29.77 7.78
C THR A 669 40.77 30.37 6.43
N THR A 670 40.29 29.53 5.53
CA THR A 670 39.84 29.95 4.20
C THR A 670 38.37 30.29 4.27
N SER A 671 38.01 31.58 4.16
CA SER A 671 36.61 31.93 3.92
C SER A 671 36.28 31.98 2.43
N ALA A 672 35.01 31.80 2.11
CA ALA A 672 34.47 32.05 0.77
C ALA A 672 33.28 33.00 0.90
N SER A 673 33.17 34.00 0.03
CA SER A 673 32.03 34.92 -0.01
C SER A 673 31.19 34.69 -1.25
N LEU A 674 29.90 34.46 -1.06
CA LEU A 674 28.87 34.34 -2.09
C LEU A 674 28.13 35.65 -2.26
N TYR A 675 28.28 36.31 -3.41
CA TYR A 675 27.37 37.37 -3.80
C TYR A 675 26.10 36.75 -4.38
N MET A 676 24.98 37.02 -3.72
CA MET A 676 23.69 36.42 -3.99
C MET A 676 22.63 37.48 -4.27
N VAL A 677 21.67 37.14 -5.10
CA VAL A 677 20.48 37.93 -5.40
C VAL A 677 19.26 37.03 -5.23
N LEU A 678 18.15 37.56 -4.74
CA LEU A 678 16.89 36.83 -4.64
C LEU A 678 15.92 37.32 -5.72
N ASP A 679 15.47 36.40 -6.57
CA ASP A 679 14.37 36.62 -7.50
C ASP A 679 13.06 36.56 -6.71
N THR A 680 12.32 37.68 -6.71
CA THR A 680 11.13 37.91 -5.89
C THR A 680 9.96 38.39 -6.76
N THR A 681 8.81 37.74 -6.68
CA THR A 681 7.57 38.17 -7.38
C THR A 681 6.78 39.25 -6.65
N ALA A 682 7.00 39.42 -5.34
CA ALA A 682 6.39 40.47 -4.53
C ALA A 682 6.63 41.88 -5.07
N SER A 683 5.66 42.78 -4.89
CA SER A 683 5.86 44.22 -5.11
C SER A 683 6.89 44.76 -4.10
N THR A 684 8.04 45.22 -4.60
CA THR A 684 9.30 45.33 -3.83
C THR A 684 9.35 46.42 -2.75
N LEU A 685 8.24 47.10 -2.44
CA LEU A 685 8.19 48.20 -1.47
C LEU A 685 8.22 47.72 -0.01
N ASP A 686 7.43 46.70 0.35
CA ASP A 686 7.24 46.32 1.77
C ASP A 686 8.44 45.54 2.33
N LEU A 687 9.04 44.64 1.54
CA LEU A 687 10.18 43.81 1.95
C LEU A 687 11.36 44.64 2.47
N LEU A 688 11.65 45.79 1.85
CA LEU A 688 12.73 46.69 2.26
C LEU A 688 12.56 47.26 3.68
N GLN A 689 11.34 47.29 4.22
CA GLN A 689 11.06 47.80 5.57
C GLN A 689 11.33 46.76 6.67
N TYR A 690 11.28 45.45 6.34
CA TYR A 690 11.41 44.36 7.31
C TYR A 690 12.77 43.62 7.27
N ILE A 691 13.55 43.78 6.19
CA ILE A 691 14.90 43.18 6.04
C ILE A 691 15.75 43.25 7.33
N PRO A 692 15.88 44.38 8.05
CA PRO A 692 16.70 44.46 9.26
C PRO A 692 16.31 43.46 10.37
N THR A 693 15.01 43.22 10.54
CA THR A 693 14.47 42.30 11.55
C THR A 693 14.68 40.84 11.13
N TYR A 694 14.53 40.56 9.83
CA TYR A 694 14.65 39.22 9.27
C TYR A 694 16.09 38.72 9.16
N LEU A 695 17.08 39.60 8.97
CA LEU A 695 18.50 39.19 8.90
C LEU A 695 18.99 38.50 10.18
N VAL A 696 18.56 38.98 11.35
CA VAL A 696 18.94 38.39 12.65
C VAL A 696 18.43 36.96 12.77
N VAL A 697 17.28 36.65 12.17
CA VAL A 697 16.73 35.29 12.06
C VAL A 697 17.50 34.48 11.01
N LEU A 698 17.85 35.08 9.87
CA LEU A 698 18.59 34.41 8.81
C LEU A 698 20.01 33.99 9.24
N ASP A 699 20.77 34.86 9.93
CA ASP A 699 22.13 34.56 10.41
C ASP A 699 22.11 33.38 11.41
N MET A 700 21.13 33.33 12.33
CA MET A 700 20.95 32.19 13.25
C MET A 700 20.58 30.89 12.51
N LEU A 701 19.64 30.94 11.56
CA LEU A 701 19.26 29.76 10.77
C LEU A 701 20.40 29.26 9.87
N LEU A 702 21.27 30.15 9.39
CA LEU A 702 22.44 29.81 8.58
C LEU A 702 23.50 29.03 9.38
N ASP A 703 23.74 29.42 10.64
CA ASP A 703 24.67 28.69 11.53
C ASP A 703 24.08 27.33 11.97
N GLU A 704 22.77 27.23 12.27
CA GLU A 704 22.12 25.93 12.55
C GLU A 704 22.12 24.99 11.32
N ALA A 705 21.84 25.51 10.12
CA ALA A 705 21.88 24.73 8.89
C ALA A 705 23.30 24.32 8.47
N ALA A 706 24.33 25.08 8.85
CA ALA A 706 25.73 24.70 8.62
C ALA A 706 26.12 23.43 9.39
N MET A 707 25.62 23.25 10.62
CA MET A 707 25.82 22.02 11.40
C MET A 707 25.18 20.78 10.75
N LEU A 708 23.99 20.93 10.16
CA LEU A 708 23.21 19.82 9.60
C LEU A 708 23.83 19.16 8.35
N LEU A 709 24.78 19.81 7.67
CA LEU A 709 25.32 19.35 6.38
C LEU A 709 26.70 18.66 6.45
N ASN A 710 27.24 18.47 7.67
CA ASN A 710 28.50 17.80 7.97
C ASN A 710 29.68 18.29 7.11
N THR A 711 29.96 19.59 7.23
CA THR A 711 31.09 20.28 6.57
C THR A 711 31.79 21.19 7.58
N ASP A 712 33.12 21.29 7.53
CA ASP A 712 33.96 22.09 8.46
C ASP A 712 33.81 23.61 8.32
N MET A 713 32.59 24.12 8.46
CA MET A 713 32.24 25.54 8.47
C MET A 713 32.01 25.99 9.90
N THR A 714 32.84 26.91 10.41
CA THR A 714 32.90 27.26 11.83
C THR A 714 32.12 28.53 12.19
N SER A 715 31.61 29.25 11.19
CA SER A 715 30.77 30.45 11.31
C SER A 715 30.29 30.85 9.93
N THR A 716 29.09 31.43 9.86
CA THR A 716 28.61 32.22 8.73
C THR A 716 28.51 33.71 9.09
N ARG A 717 28.34 34.57 8.07
CA ARG A 717 27.98 35.99 8.22
C ARG A 717 27.29 36.50 6.96
N LEU A 718 26.14 37.15 7.10
CA LEU A 718 25.39 37.73 5.99
C LEU A 718 25.43 39.28 5.96
N ASP A 719 26.10 39.86 4.96
CA ASP A 719 26.08 41.32 4.71
C ASP A 719 25.03 41.71 3.65
N VAL A 720 24.24 42.75 3.91
CA VAL A 720 23.28 43.30 2.92
C VAL A 720 23.99 44.23 1.93
N LEU A 721 23.67 44.09 0.65
CA LEU A 721 24.13 44.98 -0.41
C LEU A 721 22.97 45.76 -1.02
N LYS A 722 23.28 46.73 -1.88
CA LYS A 722 22.24 47.53 -2.55
C LYS A 722 21.38 46.64 -3.45
N PRO A 723 20.04 46.80 -3.47
CA PRO A 723 19.17 46.02 -4.36
C PRO A 723 19.57 46.15 -5.83
N LEU A 724 19.54 45.03 -6.55
CA LEU A 724 19.85 44.97 -7.97
C LEU A 724 18.62 45.39 -8.79
N ALA A 725 18.74 46.44 -9.59
CA ALA A 725 17.69 46.87 -10.50
C ALA A 725 17.68 46.02 -11.78
N VAL A 726 16.71 45.11 -11.90
CA VAL A 726 16.58 44.13 -12.99
C VAL A 726 15.37 44.49 -13.86
N THR A 727 15.54 44.42 -15.18
CA THR A 727 14.41 44.56 -16.12
C THR A 727 13.74 43.19 -16.30
N VAL A 728 12.47 43.08 -15.88
CA VAL A 728 11.68 41.83 -15.87
C VAL A 728 10.48 41.95 -16.82
N ALA A 729 9.97 40.81 -17.28
CA ALA A 729 8.75 40.74 -18.10
C ALA A 729 7.53 40.45 -17.21
N VAL A 730 6.67 41.46 -17.02
CA VAL A 730 5.43 41.36 -16.25
C VAL A 730 4.28 40.94 -17.18
N ALA A 731 3.46 39.98 -16.74
CA ALA A 731 2.32 39.49 -17.50
C ALA A 731 1.16 40.50 -17.42
N CYS A 732 0.57 40.88 -18.56
CA CYS A 732 -0.58 41.77 -18.55
C CYS A 732 -1.79 41.14 -17.83
N ASP A 733 -2.51 41.93 -17.04
CA ASP A 733 -3.61 41.46 -16.19
C ASP A 733 -4.77 40.82 -16.96
N LYS A 734 -5.54 39.98 -16.26
CA LYS A 734 -6.77 39.36 -16.79
C LYS A 734 -7.73 40.44 -17.28
N GLY A 735 -8.26 40.27 -18.49
CA GLY A 735 -9.06 41.29 -19.17
C GLY A 735 -8.26 42.36 -19.93
N THR A 736 -6.93 42.27 -19.96
CA THR A 736 -6.03 43.11 -20.77
C THR A 736 -5.14 42.27 -21.69
N TYR A 737 -4.43 42.90 -22.62
CA TYR A 737 -3.41 42.27 -23.46
C TYR A 737 -2.21 43.20 -23.71
N SER A 738 -1.01 42.64 -23.95
CA SER A 738 0.17 43.47 -24.25
C SER A 738 0.16 43.98 -25.70
N ASN A 739 0.36 45.28 -25.87
CA ASN A 739 0.66 45.90 -27.17
C ASN A 739 2.17 46.12 -27.40
N GLY A 740 3.03 45.31 -26.74
CA GLY A 740 4.49 45.34 -26.88
C GLY A 740 5.23 46.40 -26.04
N SER A 741 4.49 47.31 -25.40
CA SER A 741 5.05 48.32 -24.47
C SER A 741 4.19 48.51 -23.21
N HIS A 742 2.87 48.48 -23.36
CA HIS A 742 1.90 48.62 -22.28
C HIS A 742 0.77 47.59 -22.42
N CYS A 743 0.10 47.30 -21.30
CA CYS A 743 -1.12 46.50 -21.25
C CYS A 743 -2.34 47.34 -21.61
N VAL A 744 -3.24 46.79 -22.42
CA VAL A 744 -4.42 47.46 -22.98
C VAL A 744 -5.66 46.63 -22.69
N GLU A 745 -6.74 47.26 -22.22
CA GLU A 745 -8.00 46.56 -21.92
C GLU A 745 -8.62 45.88 -23.15
N CYS A 746 -9.24 44.72 -22.94
CA CYS A 746 -10.08 44.09 -23.93
C CYS A 746 -11.35 44.90 -24.20
N GLY A 747 -11.67 45.10 -25.48
CA GLY A 747 -12.89 45.78 -25.91
C GLY A 747 -14.17 44.97 -25.65
N VAL A 748 -15.31 45.64 -25.65
CA VAL A 748 -16.64 45.01 -25.53
C VAL A 748 -16.81 43.87 -26.55
N GLY A 749 -17.51 42.79 -26.15
CA GLY A 749 -17.62 41.55 -26.94
C GLY A 749 -16.35 40.67 -26.95
N THR A 750 -15.28 41.10 -26.26
CA THR A 750 -14.03 40.33 -26.14
C THR A 750 -13.60 40.18 -24.67
N PHE A 751 -12.75 39.19 -24.40
CA PHE A 751 -12.23 38.90 -23.06
C PHE A 751 -10.80 38.33 -23.10
N ALA A 752 -10.10 38.43 -21.97
CA ALA A 752 -8.82 37.73 -21.74
C ALA A 752 -8.89 36.93 -20.43
N ALA A 753 -9.00 35.61 -20.54
CA ALA A 753 -9.27 34.70 -19.42
C ALA A 753 -8.13 34.54 -18.40
N GLY A 754 -6.89 34.59 -18.89
CA GLY A 754 -5.67 34.52 -18.10
C GLY A 754 -4.87 35.82 -18.24
N SER A 755 -3.98 36.05 -17.29
CA SER A 755 -2.92 37.05 -17.44
C SER A 755 -1.90 36.59 -18.49
N GLY A 756 -1.13 37.52 -19.05
CA GLY A 756 -0.18 37.25 -20.12
C GLY A 756 -0.82 37.08 -21.50
N ALA A 757 -2.05 37.57 -21.71
CA ALA A 757 -2.72 37.46 -23.00
C ALA A 757 -2.04 38.34 -24.06
N SER A 758 -1.68 37.75 -25.21
CA SER A 758 -1.11 38.47 -26.36
C SER A 758 -2.16 39.13 -27.25
N LYS A 759 -3.44 38.78 -27.08
CA LYS A 759 -4.62 39.40 -27.71
C LYS A 759 -5.90 38.95 -26.99
N CYS A 760 -6.94 39.76 -27.07
CA CYS A 760 -8.27 39.40 -26.58
C CYS A 760 -8.97 38.38 -27.49
N GLN A 761 -9.80 37.53 -26.90
CA GLN A 761 -10.61 36.53 -27.59
C GLN A 761 -12.07 37.02 -27.68
N LYS A 762 -12.79 36.71 -28.76
CA LYS A 762 -14.25 36.98 -28.81
C LYS A 762 -15.00 36.06 -27.86
N CYS A 763 -16.08 36.56 -27.26
CA CYS A 763 -16.94 35.74 -26.42
C CYS A 763 -17.57 34.56 -27.20
N PRO A 764 -17.71 33.38 -26.57
CA PRO A 764 -18.39 32.24 -27.20
C PRO A 764 -19.90 32.51 -27.38
N ARG A 765 -20.52 31.84 -28.36
CA ARG A 765 -21.95 31.97 -28.68
C ARG A 765 -22.82 31.75 -27.43
N GLY A 766 -23.84 32.59 -27.25
CA GLY A 766 -24.71 32.55 -26.06
C GLY A 766 -24.11 33.21 -24.81
N SER A 767 -23.02 33.97 -24.94
CA SER A 767 -22.45 34.78 -23.86
C SER A 767 -22.02 36.17 -24.34
N ARG A 768 -21.89 37.13 -23.43
CA ARG A 768 -21.56 38.52 -23.70
C ARG A 768 -20.45 39.10 -22.82
N ALA A 769 -19.81 40.16 -23.29
CA ALA A 769 -18.95 41.05 -22.50
C ALA A 769 -19.38 42.51 -22.74
N SER A 770 -20.07 43.11 -21.76
CA SER A 770 -20.76 44.41 -21.91
C SER A 770 -19.95 45.64 -21.50
N SER A 771 -18.68 45.46 -21.12
CA SER A 771 -17.74 46.55 -20.78
C SER A 771 -16.37 46.28 -21.40
N THR A 772 -15.45 47.23 -21.29
CA THR A 772 -14.02 46.92 -21.46
C THR A 772 -13.49 46.13 -20.26
N GLY A 773 -12.25 45.63 -20.34
CA GLY A 773 -11.56 44.96 -19.22
C GLY A 773 -12.11 43.57 -18.85
N ASN A 774 -12.98 42.97 -19.66
CA ASN A 774 -13.63 41.71 -19.30
C ASN A 774 -12.65 40.54 -19.27
N HIS A 775 -12.58 39.84 -18.13
CA HIS A 775 -11.80 38.60 -17.97
C HIS A 775 -12.62 37.32 -18.17
N LYS A 776 -13.95 37.43 -18.30
CA LYS A 776 -14.87 36.31 -18.59
C LYS A 776 -16.12 36.84 -19.26
N CYS A 777 -16.74 36.06 -20.13
CA CYS A 777 -18.04 36.38 -20.72
C CYS A 777 -19.19 35.84 -19.85
N THR A 778 -20.24 36.65 -19.69
CA THR A 778 -21.45 36.29 -18.95
C THR A 778 -22.42 35.55 -19.89
N PRO A 779 -22.91 34.34 -19.58
CA PRO A 779 -23.91 33.68 -20.39
C PRO A 779 -25.24 34.46 -20.41
N CYS A 780 -25.97 34.38 -21.52
CA CYS A 780 -27.32 34.92 -21.63
C CYS A 780 -28.34 34.04 -20.86
N ALA A 781 -29.52 34.58 -20.56
CA ALA A 781 -30.59 33.86 -19.89
C ALA A 781 -31.19 32.74 -20.77
N ARG A 782 -32.01 31.86 -20.17
CA ARG A 782 -32.54 30.64 -20.80
C ARG A 782 -33.34 30.90 -22.09
N ASP A 783 -33.95 32.07 -22.20
CA ASP A 783 -34.80 32.49 -23.31
C ASP A 783 -34.20 33.71 -24.07
N GLU A 784 -32.88 33.93 -23.94
CA GLU A 784 -32.11 34.97 -24.61
C GLU A 784 -30.99 34.38 -25.49
N TYR A 785 -30.57 35.11 -26.52
CA TYR A 785 -29.36 34.82 -27.30
C TYR A 785 -28.41 36.03 -27.33
N ALA A 786 -27.11 35.78 -27.48
CA ALA A 786 -26.11 36.85 -27.61
C ALA A 786 -26.18 37.49 -29.01
N ASP A 787 -26.08 38.82 -29.08
CA ASP A 787 -26.00 39.57 -30.33
C ASP A 787 -24.77 39.19 -31.18
N SER A 788 -24.73 39.62 -32.45
CA SER A 788 -23.65 39.26 -33.39
C SER A 788 -22.26 39.77 -33.00
N THR A 789 -22.20 40.74 -32.07
CA THR A 789 -20.98 41.33 -31.50
C THR A 789 -20.62 40.77 -30.12
N ALA A 790 -21.46 39.91 -29.54
CA ALA A 790 -21.39 39.40 -28.16
C ALA A 790 -21.32 40.51 -27.09
N THR A 791 -22.01 41.62 -27.32
CA THR A 791 -22.07 42.81 -26.46
C THR A 791 -23.29 42.83 -25.54
N MET A 792 -24.45 42.37 -26.02
CA MET A 792 -25.67 42.21 -25.22
C MET A 792 -26.41 40.90 -25.54
N CYS A 793 -27.41 40.60 -24.72
CA CYS A 793 -28.33 39.47 -24.89
C CYS A 793 -29.70 40.02 -25.34
N ILE A 794 -30.41 39.26 -26.17
CA ILE A 794 -31.68 39.63 -26.82
C ILE A 794 -32.68 38.48 -26.62
N GLU A 795 -33.93 38.79 -26.27
CA GLU A 795 -34.99 37.79 -26.05
C GLU A 795 -35.36 37.01 -27.32
N CYS A 796 -35.68 35.72 -27.17
CA CYS A 796 -36.19 34.86 -28.26
C CYS A 796 -37.64 35.24 -28.64
N PRO A 797 -37.93 35.62 -29.91
CA PRO A 797 -39.27 35.97 -30.36
C PRO A 797 -40.21 34.75 -30.39
N THR A 798 -41.39 34.88 -29.78
CA THR A 798 -42.31 33.77 -29.45
C THR A 798 -42.93 33.01 -30.63
N PHE A 799 -42.93 33.58 -31.84
CA PHE A 799 -43.52 33.00 -33.05
C PHE A 799 -42.65 33.21 -34.31
N SER A 800 -41.33 33.07 -34.19
CA SER A 800 -40.45 33.01 -35.37
C SER A 800 -40.53 31.64 -36.06
N MET A 801 -40.62 31.65 -37.40
CA MET A 801 -40.42 30.46 -38.24
C MET A 801 -38.99 30.38 -38.81
N ASP A 802 -38.06 31.18 -38.30
CA ASP A 802 -36.66 31.12 -38.73
C ASP A 802 -35.97 29.87 -38.19
N LEU A 803 -35.59 28.95 -39.08
CA LEU A 803 -34.94 27.68 -38.72
C LEU A 803 -33.46 27.82 -38.33
N THR A 804 -32.90 29.03 -38.28
CA THR A 804 -31.50 29.26 -37.87
C THR A 804 -31.26 29.10 -36.36
N LEU A 805 -31.36 27.86 -35.85
CA LEU A 805 -30.59 27.27 -34.74
C LEU A 805 -30.37 28.06 -33.41
N VAL A 806 -31.11 29.14 -33.14
CA VAL A 806 -30.88 30.05 -32.00
C VAL A 806 -31.88 29.85 -30.85
N CYS A 807 -33.13 29.46 -31.11
CA CYS A 807 -34.18 29.29 -30.09
C CYS A 807 -34.86 27.89 -30.20
N PRO A 808 -34.32 26.83 -29.58
CA PRO A 808 -34.76 25.43 -29.83
C PRO A 808 -36.16 25.07 -29.27
N GLN A 809 -36.73 25.88 -28.37
CA GLN A 809 -38.02 25.62 -27.71
C GLN A 809 -39.22 25.53 -28.68
N ALA A 810 -39.16 26.16 -29.85
CA ALA A 810 -40.27 26.21 -30.80
C ALA A 810 -40.66 24.83 -31.37
N ILE A 811 -39.67 23.97 -31.63
CA ILE A 811 -39.87 22.66 -32.29
C ILE A 811 -40.70 21.72 -31.40
N GLY A 812 -40.45 21.70 -30.10
CA GLY A 812 -41.14 20.81 -29.16
C GLY A 812 -42.65 21.03 -29.09
N ARG A 813 -43.11 22.29 -29.21
CA ARG A 813 -44.54 22.63 -29.21
C ARG A 813 -45.25 22.20 -30.50
N LEU A 814 -44.55 22.21 -31.64
CA LEU A 814 -45.10 21.79 -32.92
C LEU A 814 -45.36 20.27 -32.97
N LEU A 815 -44.41 19.48 -32.45
CA LEU A 815 -44.49 18.01 -32.43
C LEU A 815 -45.63 17.50 -31.55
N TRP A 816 -45.86 18.13 -30.39
CA TRP A 816 -46.91 17.74 -29.45
C TRP A 816 -48.32 17.85 -30.07
N LEU A 817 -48.54 18.89 -30.88
CA LEU A 817 -49.83 19.18 -31.50
C LEU A 817 -50.18 18.18 -32.62
N LEU A 818 -49.18 17.68 -33.34
CA LEU A 818 -49.35 16.60 -34.34
C LEU A 818 -49.73 15.26 -33.70
N PHE A 819 -49.14 14.93 -32.55
CA PHE A 819 -49.37 13.66 -31.86
C PHE A 819 -50.82 13.54 -31.34
N TYR A 820 -51.40 14.65 -30.88
CA TYR A 820 -52.78 14.70 -30.38
C TYR A 820 -53.83 14.36 -31.46
N ILE A 821 -53.58 14.73 -32.71
CA ILE A 821 -54.49 14.49 -33.84
C ILE A 821 -54.52 12.99 -34.23
N PHE A 822 -53.37 12.32 -34.25
CA PHE A 822 -53.27 10.90 -34.62
C PHE A 822 -53.99 9.96 -33.64
N TYR A 823 -54.02 10.33 -32.35
CA TYR A 823 -54.66 9.53 -31.30
C TYR A 823 -56.17 9.39 -31.50
N TYR A 824 -56.85 10.49 -31.85
CA TYR A 824 -58.32 10.51 -32.02
C TYR A 824 -58.84 9.67 -33.19
N ILE A 825 -58.04 9.51 -34.26
CA ILE A 825 -58.46 8.78 -35.46
C ILE A 825 -58.55 7.26 -35.20
N ASN A 826 -57.66 6.72 -34.36
CA ASN A 826 -57.59 5.27 -34.12
C ASN A 826 -58.74 4.74 -33.24
N LEU A 827 -59.25 5.55 -32.31
CA LEU A 827 -60.32 5.15 -31.37
C LEU A 827 -61.68 4.90 -32.05
N VAL A 828 -61.90 5.42 -33.26
CA VAL A 828 -63.17 5.25 -34.00
C VAL A 828 -63.20 3.93 -34.80
N TRP A 829 -62.05 3.31 -35.07
CA TRP A 829 -61.94 2.18 -36.00
C TRP A 829 -62.06 0.79 -35.36
N MET A 830 -61.80 0.66 -34.05
CA MET A 830 -61.67 -0.62 -33.35
C MET A 830 -62.98 -1.22 -32.81
N SER A 831 -64.12 -0.52 -32.93
CA SER A 831 -65.36 -0.86 -32.21
C SER A 831 -66.30 -1.84 -32.92
N HIS A 832 -65.99 -2.32 -34.13
CA HIS A 832 -67.01 -2.87 -35.03
C HIS A 832 -66.85 -4.31 -35.55
N LEU A 833 -65.78 -5.04 -35.19
CA LEU A 833 -65.57 -6.44 -35.61
C LEU A 833 -65.22 -7.37 -34.45
N TRP A 834 -66.27 -7.90 -33.82
CA TRP A 834 -66.22 -9.00 -32.86
C TRP A 834 -67.13 -10.10 -33.39
N LEU A 835 -66.61 -11.30 -33.77
CA LEU A 835 -67.31 -12.60 -33.93
C LEU A 835 -66.37 -13.69 -34.54
N TYR A 836 -66.29 -14.85 -33.87
CA TYR A 836 -65.82 -16.18 -34.31
C TYR A 836 -64.36 -16.47 -34.81
N SER A 837 -63.53 -16.91 -33.85
CA SER A 837 -62.76 -18.19 -33.81
C SER A 837 -61.73 -18.63 -34.90
N ASN A 838 -60.46 -18.80 -34.47
CA ASN A 838 -59.61 -20.04 -34.41
C ASN A 838 -59.77 -21.17 -35.49
N PRO A 839 -58.72 -21.97 -35.88
CA PRO A 839 -57.47 -22.26 -35.13
C PRO A 839 -56.13 -22.63 -35.89
N THR A 840 -55.02 -22.76 -35.13
CA THR A 840 -53.87 -23.72 -35.27
C THR A 840 -52.81 -23.72 -36.43
N ARG A 841 -51.53 -23.92 -36.00
CA ARG A 841 -50.51 -24.97 -36.39
C ARG A 841 -49.17 -24.63 -37.14
N VAL A 842 -48.07 -24.84 -36.37
CA VAL A 842 -46.65 -25.27 -36.64
C VAL A 842 -45.59 -24.43 -37.43
N PRO A 843 -44.31 -24.38 -36.96
CA PRO A 843 -43.08 -23.87 -37.62
C PRO A 843 -42.13 -25.00 -38.12
N PRO A 844 -40.92 -24.69 -38.67
CA PRO A 844 -39.64 -25.14 -38.02
C PRO A 844 -38.36 -24.28 -38.33
N LEU A 845 -37.17 -24.77 -37.88
CA LEU A 845 -35.76 -24.47 -38.30
C LEU A 845 -35.07 -23.19 -37.71
N MET A 846 -33.77 -23.13 -37.35
CA MET A 846 -32.62 -24.09 -37.48
C MET A 846 -31.48 -23.83 -36.44
N GLU A 847 -30.76 -24.89 -35.98
CA GLU A 847 -29.35 -25.00 -35.43
C GLU A 847 -28.78 -23.99 -34.38
N SER A 848 -27.87 -24.32 -33.42
CA SER A 848 -27.18 -25.55 -32.90
C SER A 848 -26.54 -25.20 -31.48
N TYR A 849 -25.48 -25.74 -30.81
CA TYR A 849 -24.35 -26.68 -31.05
C TYR A 849 -23.55 -27.06 -29.75
N ARG A 850 -23.40 -28.36 -29.38
CA ARG A 850 -22.32 -29.02 -28.52
C ARG A 850 -22.11 -28.61 -27.02
N SER A 851 -21.56 -29.44 -26.08
CA SER A 851 -21.29 -30.91 -26.00
C SER A 851 -20.76 -31.40 -24.61
N ASN A 852 -21.11 -32.64 -24.20
CA ASN A 852 -20.39 -33.66 -23.35
C ASN A 852 -19.83 -33.32 -21.92
N GLY A 853 -19.70 -34.23 -20.92
CA GLY A 853 -20.20 -35.62 -20.71
C GLY A 853 -19.29 -36.56 -19.85
N GLY A 854 -19.84 -37.34 -18.88
CA GLY A 854 -19.17 -38.42 -18.06
C GLY A 854 -18.75 -38.00 -16.62
N GLN A 855 -18.86 -38.74 -15.49
CA GLN A 855 -18.66 -40.18 -15.07
C GLN A 855 -17.19 -40.54 -14.72
N THR A 856 -16.76 -41.37 -13.71
CA THR A 856 -17.32 -42.36 -12.71
C THR A 856 -16.14 -42.88 -11.79
N VAL A 857 -16.19 -43.53 -10.59
CA VAL A 857 -17.16 -43.80 -9.47
C VAL A 857 -16.46 -44.57 -8.27
N ASN A 858 -17.03 -44.65 -7.05
CA ASN A 858 -16.67 -45.50 -5.86
C ASN A 858 -15.34 -45.18 -5.08
N THR A 859 -15.04 -45.66 -3.83
CA THR A 859 -15.59 -46.71 -2.92
C THR A 859 -15.31 -46.40 -1.41
N ALA A 860 -15.89 -47.15 -0.45
CA ALA A 860 -15.81 -46.93 1.04
C ALA A 860 -15.19 -48.09 1.87
N ILE A 861 -15.02 -47.91 3.20
CA ILE A 861 -14.74 -48.92 4.26
C ILE A 861 -15.27 -48.44 5.64
N VAL A 862 -15.30 -49.29 6.69
CA VAL A 862 -16.28 -49.31 7.82
C VAL A 862 -15.64 -49.53 9.21
N PHE A 863 -16.27 -49.10 10.34
CA PHE A 863 -16.42 -49.84 11.64
C PHE A 863 -17.42 -49.17 12.65
N PRO A 864 -17.87 -49.82 13.77
CA PRO A 864 -19.24 -49.65 14.36
C PRO A 864 -19.27 -49.61 15.94
N PRO A 865 -20.36 -49.98 16.69
CA PRO A 865 -21.83 -49.92 16.51
C PRO A 865 -22.55 -49.08 17.61
N PRO A 866 -23.90 -48.94 17.58
CA PRO A 866 -24.69 -49.76 18.54
C PRO A 866 -25.95 -50.44 17.93
N ILE A 867 -26.57 -51.31 18.73
CA ILE A 867 -27.60 -52.33 18.39
C ILE A 867 -28.64 -51.92 17.31
N PRO A 868 -28.60 -52.51 16.09
CA PRO A 868 -29.67 -52.40 15.12
C PRO A 868 -30.78 -53.45 15.35
N ILE A 869 -32.05 -53.06 15.25
CA ILE A 869 -33.13 -54.02 14.98
C ILE A 869 -32.94 -54.49 13.54
N SER A 870 -32.58 -55.76 13.36
CA SER A 870 -32.07 -56.24 12.07
C SER A 870 -33.07 -56.09 10.91
N ALA A 871 -32.56 -55.79 9.72
CA ALA A 871 -33.32 -55.84 8.46
C ALA A 871 -33.71 -57.27 8.02
N ALA A 872 -33.60 -58.28 8.90
CA ALA A 872 -34.28 -59.57 8.76
C ALA A 872 -35.71 -59.51 9.34
N THR A 873 -35.95 -58.72 10.39
CA THR A 873 -37.28 -58.55 11.00
C THR A 873 -38.29 -57.93 10.03
N LEU A 874 -37.85 -56.92 9.26
CA LEU A 874 -38.64 -56.27 8.20
C LEU A 874 -38.78 -57.09 6.91
N ARG A 875 -38.00 -58.16 6.74
CA ARG A 875 -38.04 -59.00 5.52
C ARG A 875 -39.07 -60.13 5.56
N ASN A 876 -39.75 -60.32 6.69
CA ASN A 876 -40.71 -61.41 6.90
C ASN A 876 -42.18 -61.07 6.58
N ASP A 877 -42.55 -59.82 6.28
CA ASP A 877 -43.87 -59.51 5.70
C ASP A 877 -43.76 -59.21 4.20
N THR A 878 -43.76 -60.27 3.41
CA THR A 878 -43.69 -60.24 1.94
C THR A 878 -44.96 -59.72 1.26
N ARG A 879 -45.95 -59.19 1.99
CA ARG A 879 -47.25 -58.80 1.45
C ARG A 879 -47.36 -57.36 0.92
N MET A 880 -46.31 -56.53 1.08
CA MET A 880 -46.33 -55.10 0.70
C MET A 880 -45.58 -54.72 -0.60
N GLN A 881 -44.94 -55.66 -1.31
CA GLN A 881 -44.05 -55.32 -2.45
C GLN A 881 -44.75 -55.00 -3.80
N THR A 882 -46.09 -54.99 -3.88
CA THR A 882 -46.80 -54.95 -5.18
C THR A 882 -47.98 -53.95 -5.24
N ARG A 883 -47.77 -52.72 -4.78
CA ARG A 883 -48.71 -51.60 -4.98
C ARG A 883 -47.99 -50.33 -5.39
N ASP A 884 -48.57 -49.58 -6.32
CA ASP A 884 -48.10 -48.25 -6.69
C ASP A 884 -47.99 -47.34 -5.47
N LYS A 885 -46.80 -46.74 -5.28
CA LYS A 885 -46.49 -45.77 -4.24
C LYS A 885 -46.63 -44.31 -4.71
N SER A 886 -47.30 -44.12 -5.84
CA SER A 886 -47.68 -42.80 -6.35
C SER A 886 -48.46 -42.04 -5.28
N CYS A 887 -48.03 -40.83 -4.92
CA CYS A 887 -48.78 -39.98 -4.01
C CYS A 887 -50.16 -39.67 -4.60
N MET A 888 -51.21 -40.19 -3.99
CA MET A 888 -52.59 -39.73 -4.22
C MET A 888 -52.97 -38.84 -3.04
N VAL A 889 -53.46 -37.65 -3.35
CA VAL A 889 -54.03 -36.68 -2.38
C VAL A 889 -55.44 -37.11 -1.97
#